data_AF-A0A1M7DF42-F1
#
_entry.id   AF-A0A1M7DF42-F1
#
_cell.length_a   1.000
_cell.length_b   1.000
_cell.length_c   1.000
_cell.angle_alpha   90.00
_cell.angle_beta   90.00
_cell.angle_gamma   90.00
#
_symmetry.space_group_name_H-M   'P 1'
#
loop_
_entity.id
_entity.type
_entity.pdbx_description
1 polymer ?
#
loop_
_entity_poly.entity_id
_entity_poly.type
_entity_poly.pdbx_seq_one_letter_code
_entity_poly.pdbx_strand_id
1 'polypeptide(L)'
;MSKTAITPDQIAAKLTQPGPKLSTKPADRLPAPTTEQAMTLTLDQLRPYDRNPRTQQNPKYDEIKESIRAVGLKQKLTVTQRPGDDRYMISDGGNTRLTILNELHEETGEERFYYQDCHFIPWQGEINVLAGHLAENDNRGQLSWIERARGIYEAKRMIEEDVGDEISQRRLVDHLRTLGYSVTQSHISRMLYTIEHFLPTIPLTLDSGMGKGQVEKLISYRQFCEECWERCRAYWEASADDLGEGEQWATSVVDGDFAQAWHDEMTQLDHEGQTEFRWNIVEDRLKGMLHDHTGLHFNPIDMAWKNWFTVRKYAKAASEEEKADIWTTVDSELQRLRYPQERHLYPPIEDSSKGSKTSATPTQTLASGNASHDADEVGQSEREGDGDHDALTFEEGQTNLSPTPTPKASERGVPTSGGVDESAQMKEMRAQLAQLEQRNAELEAGSQKPLVAPQGLGSSESSGDDLGGLLDSDGFMQEHNPHPTRSLEEQETLVDDLTLSPYEESDGHRQLRHWQAKEHGEEAVDFEAAALKSVPLMSGGPVAPITDLWHVPAWRRNARDLRMQIGEVVQALADWAGIEVSGTTETIRLNAREGLGYELDPLGDNPGRRAQLIWQLLAGLQGDIDPMLPAEISLFGELVGSHGADSDVCLPDGLFIRVFWLTRLIRVLREGLAEGDPQ
;
A
#
# COMPACT_ATOMS: atom_id res chain seq x y z
N MET A 1 11.43 -75.20 -49.65
CA MET A 1 12.26 -74.68 -50.75
C MET A 1 13.56 -74.15 -50.15
N SER A 2 14.69 -74.60 -50.69
CA SER A 2 16.05 -74.38 -50.16
C SER A 2 16.43 -72.89 -50.16
N LYS A 3 16.94 -72.37 -49.04
CA LYS A 3 17.56 -71.04 -48.95
C LYS A 3 18.94 -71.12 -49.60
N THR A 4 19.08 -70.57 -50.79
CA THR A 4 20.36 -70.44 -51.49
C THR A 4 21.28 -69.52 -50.69
N ALA A 5 22.33 -70.07 -50.09
CA ALA A 5 23.36 -69.29 -49.42
C ALA A 5 24.13 -68.49 -50.48
N ILE A 6 24.08 -67.16 -50.36
CA ILE A 6 24.83 -66.24 -51.22
C ILE A 6 26.31 -66.39 -50.88
N THR A 7 27.12 -66.76 -51.87
CA THR A 7 28.57 -66.94 -51.69
C THR A 7 29.31 -65.59 -51.64
N PRO A 8 30.47 -65.50 -50.97
CA PRO A 8 31.24 -64.26 -50.86
C PRO A 8 31.57 -63.61 -52.21
N ASP A 9 31.79 -64.42 -53.25
CA ASP A 9 32.06 -63.93 -54.61
C ASP A 9 30.83 -63.26 -55.26
N GLN A 10 29.62 -63.67 -54.90
CA GLN A 10 28.39 -63.02 -55.37
C GLN A 10 28.14 -61.68 -54.68
N ILE A 11 28.64 -61.50 -53.46
CA ILE A 11 28.59 -60.23 -52.73
C ILE A 11 29.63 -59.27 -53.33
N ALA A 12 30.85 -59.75 -53.60
CA ALA A 12 31.89 -58.96 -54.25
C ALA A 12 31.47 -58.49 -55.65
N ALA A 13 30.85 -59.36 -56.45
CA ALA A 13 30.35 -59.02 -57.78
C ALA A 13 29.21 -57.97 -57.75
N LYS A 14 28.36 -57.98 -56.71
CA LYS A 14 27.30 -56.97 -56.53
C LYS A 14 27.81 -55.62 -56.05
N LEU A 15 28.93 -55.58 -55.33
CA LEU A 15 29.60 -54.35 -54.89
C LEU A 15 30.34 -53.64 -56.03
N THR A 16 30.76 -54.37 -57.07
CA THR A 16 31.43 -53.79 -58.26
C THR A 16 30.47 -53.26 -59.33
N GLN A 17 29.16 -53.42 -59.16
CA GLN A 17 28.20 -52.84 -60.11
C GLN A 17 28.01 -51.34 -59.82
N PRO A 18 28.04 -50.46 -60.84
CA PRO A 18 27.71 -49.06 -60.65
C PRO A 18 26.28 -48.96 -60.13
N GLY A 19 26.11 -48.27 -59.00
CA GLY A 19 24.83 -48.16 -58.31
C GLY A 19 23.72 -47.60 -59.21
N PRO A 20 22.44 -47.91 -58.91
CA PRO A 20 21.31 -47.39 -59.68
C PRO A 20 21.38 -45.87 -59.72
N LYS A 21 21.31 -45.30 -60.94
CA LYS A 21 21.27 -43.84 -61.13
C LYS A 21 20.04 -43.29 -60.41
N LEU A 22 20.25 -42.55 -59.33
CA LEU A 22 19.21 -41.80 -58.63
C LEU A 22 18.57 -40.81 -59.61
N SER A 23 17.37 -41.13 -60.09
CA SER A 23 16.54 -40.26 -60.94
C SER A 23 15.63 -39.38 -60.07
N THR A 24 16.21 -38.74 -59.06
CA THR A 24 15.53 -37.74 -58.25
C THR A 24 16.23 -36.41 -58.52
N LYS A 25 15.47 -35.35 -58.81
CA LYS A 25 16.00 -33.97 -58.78
C LYS A 25 16.80 -33.82 -57.47
N PRO A 26 18.02 -33.24 -57.49
CA PRO A 26 18.70 -32.89 -56.25
C PRO A 26 17.73 -32.00 -55.47
N ALA A 27 17.27 -32.47 -54.32
CA ALA A 27 16.66 -31.57 -53.37
C ALA A 27 17.80 -30.64 -52.93
N ASP A 28 17.70 -29.34 -53.23
CA ASP A 28 18.69 -28.34 -52.82
C ASP A 28 18.91 -28.31 -51.30
N ARG A 29 18.01 -28.94 -50.53
CA ARG A 29 18.05 -28.98 -49.06
C ARG A 29 17.65 -30.35 -48.53
N LEU A 30 18.42 -30.84 -47.56
CA LEU A 30 18.01 -31.94 -46.71
C LEU A 30 16.83 -31.46 -45.83
N PRO A 31 15.73 -32.23 -45.74
CA PRO A 31 14.65 -31.91 -44.82
C PRO A 31 15.14 -31.95 -43.37
N ALA A 32 14.46 -31.21 -42.49
CA ALA A 32 14.74 -31.22 -41.06
C ALA A 32 14.79 -32.66 -40.51
N PRO A 33 15.71 -32.96 -39.59
CA PRO A 33 15.77 -34.28 -38.97
C PRO A 33 14.43 -34.64 -38.30
N THR A 34 14.04 -35.90 -38.38
CA THR A 34 12.77 -36.38 -37.78
C THR A 34 12.94 -36.90 -36.35
N THR A 35 14.19 -37.05 -35.90
CA THR A 35 14.55 -37.57 -34.58
C THR A 35 15.45 -36.58 -33.85
N GLU A 36 15.37 -36.58 -32.52
CA GLU A 36 16.28 -35.81 -31.67
C GLU A 36 17.73 -36.25 -31.89
N GLN A 37 18.64 -35.29 -32.01
CA GLN A 37 20.07 -35.56 -32.21
C GLN A 37 20.94 -34.38 -31.80
N ALA A 38 22.23 -34.64 -31.56
CA ALA A 38 23.22 -33.57 -31.41
C ALA A 38 23.78 -33.18 -32.78
N MET A 39 23.94 -31.88 -33.02
CA MET A 39 24.52 -31.38 -34.26
C MET A 39 25.33 -30.11 -34.01
N THR A 40 26.36 -29.89 -34.83
CA THR A 40 27.14 -28.65 -34.82
C THR A 40 26.57 -27.71 -35.88
N LEU A 41 26.16 -26.52 -35.45
CA LEU A 41 25.57 -25.48 -36.29
C LEU A 41 26.44 -24.23 -36.24
N THR A 42 26.40 -23.42 -37.31
CA THR A 42 27.00 -22.08 -37.29
C THR A 42 25.99 -21.05 -36.81
N LEU A 43 26.46 -19.91 -36.30
CA LEU A 43 25.59 -18.81 -35.88
C LEU A 43 24.65 -18.33 -37.02
N ASP A 44 25.10 -18.34 -38.28
CA ASP A 44 24.26 -17.97 -39.44
C ASP A 44 23.10 -18.94 -39.70
N GLN A 45 23.23 -20.19 -39.24
CA GLN A 45 22.19 -21.21 -39.33
C GLN A 45 21.19 -21.11 -38.18
N LEU A 46 21.48 -20.31 -37.15
CA LEU A 46 20.66 -20.13 -35.96
C LEU A 46 19.90 -18.80 -36.02
N ARG A 47 18.72 -18.79 -35.39
CA ARG A 47 17.97 -17.56 -35.12
C ARG A 47 17.25 -17.64 -33.78
N PRO A 48 17.01 -16.50 -33.12
CA PRO A 48 16.17 -16.48 -31.93
C PRO A 48 14.72 -16.85 -32.30
N TYR A 49 13.96 -17.30 -31.31
CA TYR A 49 12.52 -17.45 -31.46
C TYR A 49 11.86 -16.07 -31.61
N ASP A 50 11.07 -15.91 -32.67
CA ASP A 50 10.41 -14.67 -33.07
C ASP A 50 9.27 -14.25 -32.12
N ARG A 51 8.62 -15.21 -31.46
CA ARG A 51 7.52 -14.97 -30.51
C ARG A 51 7.94 -15.14 -29.05
N ASN A 52 9.19 -14.78 -28.72
CA ASN A 52 9.67 -14.85 -27.34
C ASN A 52 8.87 -13.90 -26.42
N PRO A 53 8.26 -14.39 -25.32
CA PRO A 53 7.53 -13.54 -24.37
C PRO A 53 8.38 -12.46 -23.72
N ARG A 54 9.69 -12.71 -23.56
CA ARG A 54 10.63 -11.72 -23.00
C ARG A 54 10.95 -10.65 -24.04
N THR A 55 10.61 -9.41 -23.73
CA THR A 55 10.90 -8.22 -24.53
C THR A 55 12.01 -7.38 -23.90
N GLN A 56 12.15 -7.42 -22.57
CA GLN A 56 13.21 -6.69 -21.88
C GLN A 56 14.53 -7.47 -21.86
N GLN A 57 15.64 -6.74 -21.74
CA GLN A 57 16.96 -7.34 -21.58
C GLN A 57 17.03 -8.09 -20.24
N ASN A 58 17.65 -9.28 -20.27
CA ASN A 58 17.83 -10.07 -19.05
C ASN A 58 18.73 -9.29 -18.07
N PRO A 59 18.36 -9.11 -16.79
CA PRO A 59 19.21 -8.39 -15.83
C PRO A 59 20.58 -9.04 -15.62
N LYS A 60 20.72 -10.35 -15.87
CA LYS A 60 21.98 -11.09 -15.79
C LYS A 60 22.75 -11.13 -17.12
N TYR A 61 22.40 -10.28 -18.08
CA TYR A 61 22.98 -10.31 -19.43
C TYR A 61 24.51 -10.21 -19.38
N ASP A 62 25.04 -9.23 -18.66
CA ASP A 62 26.48 -8.97 -18.58
C ASP A 62 27.24 -10.12 -17.90
N GLU A 63 26.68 -10.66 -16.80
CA GLU A 63 27.23 -11.83 -16.12
C GLU A 63 27.29 -13.05 -17.05
N ILE A 64 26.23 -13.28 -17.84
CA ILE A 64 26.17 -14.39 -18.81
C ILE A 64 27.19 -14.15 -19.93
N LYS A 65 27.33 -12.91 -20.41
CA LYS A 65 28.30 -12.53 -21.45
C LYS A 65 29.73 -12.78 -21.00
N GLU A 66 30.10 -12.35 -19.80
CA GLU A 66 31.42 -12.61 -19.23
C GLU A 66 31.66 -14.10 -19.00
N SER A 67 30.66 -14.83 -18.51
CA SER A 67 30.76 -16.28 -18.31
C SER A 67 31.04 -17.02 -19.61
N ILE A 68 30.30 -16.69 -20.68
CA ILE A 68 30.49 -17.28 -22.01
C ILE A 68 31.85 -16.88 -22.59
N ARG A 69 32.29 -15.63 -22.40
CA ARG A 69 33.60 -15.17 -22.86
C ARG A 69 34.75 -15.95 -22.21
N ALA A 70 34.65 -16.21 -20.90
CA ALA A 70 35.70 -16.88 -20.13
C ALA A 70 35.75 -18.41 -20.37
N VAL A 71 34.60 -19.09 -20.31
CA VAL A 71 34.54 -20.57 -20.27
C VAL A 71 33.89 -21.16 -21.52
N GLY A 72 33.18 -20.36 -22.31
CA GLY A 72 32.33 -20.85 -23.39
C GLY A 72 30.95 -21.31 -22.90
N LEU A 73 30.16 -21.83 -23.83
CA LEU A 73 28.78 -22.21 -23.58
C LEU A 73 28.70 -23.55 -22.81
N LYS A 74 28.39 -23.51 -21.51
CA LYS A 74 28.28 -24.73 -20.66
C LYS A 74 27.08 -25.60 -21.01
N GLN A 75 25.92 -24.99 -21.23
CA GLN A 75 24.68 -25.68 -21.59
C GLN A 75 24.45 -25.51 -23.10
N LYS A 76 24.35 -26.62 -23.83
CA LYS A 76 24.09 -26.62 -25.28
C LYS A 76 22.77 -25.90 -25.60
N LEU A 77 22.69 -25.31 -26.78
CA LEU A 77 21.45 -24.67 -27.27
C LEU A 77 20.50 -25.74 -27.77
N THR A 78 19.26 -25.72 -27.29
CA THR A 78 18.20 -26.57 -27.84
C THR A 78 17.56 -25.85 -29.02
N VAL A 79 17.52 -26.51 -30.17
CA VAL A 79 17.07 -25.92 -31.44
C VAL A 79 16.02 -26.78 -32.10
N THR A 80 15.13 -26.15 -32.85
CA THR A 80 14.12 -26.80 -33.69
C THR A 80 14.06 -26.10 -35.05
N GLN A 81 13.30 -26.65 -36.00
CA GLN A 81 13.13 -26.04 -37.32
C GLN A 81 11.65 -26.03 -37.69
N ARG A 82 11.06 -24.82 -37.73
CA ARG A 82 9.69 -24.63 -38.18
C ARG A 82 9.56 -25.08 -39.64
N PRO A 83 8.48 -25.80 -40.02
CA PRO A 83 8.28 -26.25 -41.40
C PRO A 83 8.34 -25.09 -42.41
N GLY A 84 9.23 -25.22 -43.40
CA GLY A 84 9.42 -24.20 -44.44
C GLY A 84 10.54 -23.19 -44.16
N ASP A 85 11.08 -23.15 -42.94
CA ASP A 85 12.20 -22.26 -42.61
C ASP A 85 13.56 -22.83 -43.04
N ASP A 86 14.47 -21.90 -43.35
CA ASP A 86 15.85 -22.20 -43.78
C ASP A 86 16.84 -22.29 -42.61
N ARG A 87 16.51 -21.67 -41.47
CA ARG A 87 17.34 -21.60 -40.27
C ARG A 87 16.69 -22.36 -39.12
N TYR A 88 17.55 -22.86 -38.24
CA TYR A 88 17.14 -23.44 -36.96
C TYR A 88 16.83 -22.33 -35.97
N MET A 89 15.76 -22.49 -35.22
CA MET A 89 15.34 -21.56 -34.18
C MET A 89 15.56 -22.17 -32.80
N ILE A 90 15.77 -21.31 -31.80
CA ILE A 90 15.84 -21.76 -30.41
C ILE A 90 14.51 -22.35 -29.97
N SER A 91 14.53 -23.61 -29.51
CA SER A 91 13.37 -24.29 -28.92
C SER A 91 13.14 -23.81 -27.49
N ASP A 92 14.19 -23.81 -26.67
CA ASP A 92 14.10 -23.54 -25.23
C ASP A 92 15.32 -22.74 -24.75
N GLY A 93 15.09 -21.59 -24.11
CA GLY A 93 16.07 -20.98 -23.19
C GLY A 93 17.37 -20.46 -23.76
N GLY A 94 17.48 -20.39 -25.07
CA GLY A 94 18.72 -20.08 -25.78
C GLY A 94 18.80 -18.67 -26.35
N ASN A 95 17.72 -17.88 -26.36
CA ASN A 95 17.67 -16.61 -27.10
C ASN A 95 18.74 -15.61 -26.61
N THR A 96 18.79 -15.34 -25.30
CA THR A 96 19.80 -14.45 -24.73
C THR A 96 21.22 -14.94 -24.97
N ARG A 97 21.44 -16.26 -24.84
CA ARG A 97 22.76 -16.88 -25.08
C ARG A 97 23.17 -16.76 -26.56
N LEU A 98 22.23 -16.93 -27.49
CA LEU A 98 22.47 -16.76 -28.92
C LEU A 98 22.82 -15.31 -29.26
N THR A 99 22.10 -14.34 -28.71
CA THR A 99 22.43 -12.91 -28.88
C THR A 99 23.84 -12.60 -28.39
N ILE A 100 24.20 -13.09 -27.20
CA ILE A 100 25.54 -12.92 -26.62
C ILE A 100 26.62 -13.56 -27.50
N LEU A 101 26.36 -14.74 -28.07
CA LEU A 101 27.31 -15.42 -28.95
C LEU A 101 27.55 -14.66 -30.25
N ASN A 102 26.49 -14.09 -30.85
CA ASN A 102 26.63 -13.20 -32.00
C ASN A 102 27.50 -11.99 -31.65
N GLU A 103 27.19 -11.32 -30.54
CA GLU A 103 27.93 -10.14 -30.08
C GLU A 103 29.41 -10.45 -29.79
N LEU A 104 29.70 -11.57 -29.11
CA LEU A 104 31.08 -11.99 -28.85
C LEU A 104 31.84 -12.39 -30.12
N HIS A 105 31.17 -13.02 -31.09
CA HIS A 105 31.79 -13.34 -32.37
C HIS A 105 32.09 -12.09 -33.19
N GLU A 106 31.19 -11.10 -33.20
CA GLU A 106 31.42 -9.80 -33.83
C GLU A 106 32.56 -9.02 -33.18
N GLU A 107 32.65 -9.04 -31.84
CA GLU A 107 33.71 -8.37 -31.06
C GLU A 107 35.09 -9.02 -31.24
N THR A 108 35.15 -10.36 -31.23
CA THR A 108 36.42 -11.10 -31.11
C THR A 108 36.88 -11.78 -32.40
N GLY A 109 35.94 -12.12 -33.30
CA GLY A 109 36.19 -12.95 -34.48
C GLY A 109 36.58 -14.40 -34.18
N GLU A 110 36.42 -14.87 -32.94
CA GLU A 110 36.86 -16.21 -32.56
C GLU A 110 35.87 -17.30 -33.02
N GLU A 111 36.37 -18.30 -33.76
CA GLU A 111 35.55 -19.38 -34.32
C GLU A 111 34.79 -20.21 -33.26
N ARG A 112 35.26 -20.24 -32.00
CA ARG A 112 34.58 -20.94 -30.91
C ARG A 112 33.21 -20.37 -30.56
N PHE A 113 32.96 -19.10 -30.90
CA PHE A 113 31.64 -18.49 -30.75
C PHE A 113 30.77 -18.75 -31.98
N TYR A 114 31.39 -18.88 -33.16
CA TYR A 114 30.73 -19.12 -34.45
C TYR A 114 30.16 -20.54 -34.61
N TYR A 115 30.91 -21.56 -34.20
CA TYR A 115 30.45 -22.95 -34.26
C TYR A 115 29.90 -23.39 -32.91
N GLN A 116 28.65 -23.85 -32.88
CA GLN A 116 27.99 -24.29 -31.66
C GLN A 116 27.42 -25.70 -31.71
N ASP A 117 27.71 -26.44 -30.65
CA ASP A 117 27.09 -27.71 -30.35
C ASP A 117 25.64 -27.49 -29.88
N CYS A 118 24.69 -27.89 -30.72
CA CYS A 118 23.27 -27.76 -30.48
C CYS A 118 22.62 -29.13 -30.28
N HIS A 119 21.55 -29.15 -29.50
CA HIS A 119 20.65 -30.28 -29.37
C HIS A 119 19.39 -30.02 -30.18
N PHE A 120 19.18 -30.79 -31.24
CA PHE A 120 18.02 -30.64 -32.12
C PHE A 120 16.84 -31.46 -31.58
N ILE A 121 15.67 -30.80 -31.49
CA ILE A 121 14.37 -31.41 -31.20
C ILE A 121 13.44 -31.20 -32.41
N PRO A 122 12.76 -32.26 -32.91
CA PRO A 122 11.80 -32.14 -33.99
C PRO A 122 10.69 -31.14 -33.67
N TRP A 123 10.20 -30.45 -34.70
CA TRP A 123 9.11 -29.49 -34.55
C TRP A 123 7.83 -30.16 -34.05
N GLN A 124 7.31 -29.70 -32.92
CA GLN A 124 6.08 -30.22 -32.31
C GLN A 124 4.86 -29.30 -32.50
N GLY A 125 5.07 -28.08 -32.97
CA GLY A 125 4.04 -27.05 -33.06
C GLY A 125 4.49 -25.73 -32.46
N GLU A 126 3.86 -24.65 -32.92
CA GLU A 126 4.19 -23.28 -32.48
C GLU A 126 3.88 -23.10 -30.99
N ILE A 127 2.72 -23.59 -30.54
CA ILE A 127 2.27 -23.49 -29.16
C ILE A 127 3.19 -24.26 -28.19
N ASN A 128 3.76 -25.39 -28.61
CA ASN A 128 4.72 -26.16 -27.81
C ASN A 128 5.99 -25.35 -27.53
N VAL A 129 6.52 -24.68 -28.55
CA VAL A 129 7.72 -23.84 -28.40
C VAL A 129 7.40 -22.65 -27.50
N LEU A 130 6.27 -21.95 -27.72
CA LEU A 130 5.87 -20.83 -26.87
C LEU A 130 5.72 -21.25 -25.39
N ALA A 131 5.05 -22.39 -25.14
CA ALA A 131 4.86 -22.92 -23.79
C ALA A 131 6.20 -23.29 -23.11
N GLY A 132 7.15 -23.85 -23.87
CA GLY A 132 8.51 -24.11 -23.40
C GLY A 132 9.24 -22.84 -22.94
N HIS A 133 9.21 -21.79 -23.76
CA HIS A 133 9.78 -20.48 -23.40
C HIS A 133 9.09 -19.85 -22.18
N LEU A 134 7.75 -19.95 -22.08
CA LEU A 134 7.01 -19.47 -20.91
C LEU A 134 7.42 -20.21 -19.64
N ALA A 135 7.50 -21.54 -19.68
CA ALA A 135 7.86 -22.37 -18.54
C ALA A 135 9.31 -22.13 -18.10
N GLU A 136 10.25 -22.01 -19.04
CA GLU A 136 11.65 -21.80 -18.71
C GLU A 136 11.91 -20.41 -18.12
N ASN A 137 11.33 -19.37 -18.73
CA ASN A 137 11.54 -18.01 -18.24
C ASN A 137 10.99 -17.85 -16.81
N ASP A 138 9.79 -18.36 -16.52
CA ASP A 138 9.24 -18.33 -15.16
C ASP A 138 10.14 -19.05 -14.13
N ASN A 139 10.90 -20.09 -14.54
CA ASN A 139 11.77 -20.87 -13.65
C ASN A 139 13.20 -20.29 -13.49
N ARG A 140 13.76 -19.62 -14.51
CA ARG A 140 15.18 -19.20 -14.55
C ARG A 140 15.42 -17.70 -14.45
N GLY A 141 14.41 -16.88 -14.73
CA GLY A 141 14.47 -15.42 -14.60
C GLY A 141 13.08 -14.86 -14.84
N GLN A 142 12.38 -14.51 -13.75
CA GLN A 142 10.96 -14.16 -13.76
C GLN A 142 10.63 -13.17 -14.89
N LEU A 143 9.64 -13.52 -15.72
CA LEU A 143 9.05 -12.59 -16.69
C LEU A 143 8.36 -11.45 -15.93
N SER A 144 8.35 -10.26 -16.52
CA SER A 144 7.48 -9.20 -16.01
C SER A 144 6.01 -9.61 -16.16
N TRP A 145 5.12 -8.96 -15.40
CA TRP A 145 3.69 -9.27 -15.49
C TRP A 145 3.17 -9.10 -16.92
N ILE A 146 3.57 -8.03 -17.61
CA ILE A 146 3.11 -7.75 -18.97
C ILE A 146 3.69 -8.74 -20.00
N GLU A 147 4.95 -9.13 -19.88
CA GLU A 147 5.58 -10.14 -20.75
C GLU A 147 4.83 -11.48 -20.66
N ARG A 148 4.55 -11.90 -19.42
CA ARG A 148 3.76 -13.10 -19.17
C ARG A 148 2.35 -12.96 -19.71
N ALA A 149 1.70 -11.81 -19.53
CA ALA A 149 0.35 -11.57 -20.03
C ALA A 149 0.28 -11.62 -21.57
N ARG A 150 1.24 -11.01 -22.28
CA ARG A 150 1.35 -11.07 -23.74
C ARG A 150 1.57 -12.50 -24.22
N GLY A 151 2.44 -13.26 -23.55
CA GLY A 151 2.67 -14.67 -23.87
C GLY A 151 1.43 -15.54 -23.68
N ILE A 152 0.63 -15.31 -22.64
CA ILE A 152 -0.65 -16.01 -22.42
C ILE A 152 -1.71 -15.62 -23.44
N TYR A 153 -1.80 -14.34 -23.79
CA TYR A 153 -2.70 -13.85 -24.81
C TYR A 153 -2.38 -14.48 -26.18
N GLU A 154 -1.10 -14.51 -26.54
CA GLU A 154 -0.64 -15.12 -27.78
C GLU A 154 -0.87 -16.64 -27.80
N ALA A 155 -0.62 -17.32 -26.67
CA ALA A 155 -0.94 -18.74 -26.52
C ALA A 155 -2.44 -19.02 -26.69
N LYS A 156 -3.31 -18.18 -26.12
CA LYS A 156 -4.76 -18.26 -26.31
C LYS A 156 -5.10 -18.15 -27.79
N ARG A 157 -4.58 -17.12 -28.49
CA ARG A 157 -4.84 -16.89 -29.91
C ARG A 157 -4.45 -18.10 -30.77
N MET A 158 -3.26 -18.66 -30.57
CA MET A 158 -2.82 -19.84 -31.34
C MET A 158 -3.72 -21.06 -31.11
N ILE A 159 -4.14 -21.30 -29.87
CA ILE A 159 -5.03 -22.43 -29.56
C ILE A 159 -6.41 -22.21 -30.20
N GLU A 160 -6.93 -20.99 -30.21
CA GLU A 160 -8.20 -20.64 -30.87
C GLU A 160 -8.10 -20.79 -32.39
N GLU A 161 -6.98 -20.42 -32.99
CA GLU A 161 -6.70 -20.64 -34.43
C GLU A 161 -6.66 -22.13 -34.78
N ASP A 162 -6.00 -22.96 -33.96
CA ASP A 162 -5.90 -24.41 -34.16
C ASP A 162 -7.25 -25.13 -33.99
N VAL A 163 -8.07 -24.66 -33.04
CA VAL A 163 -9.41 -25.20 -32.77
C VAL A 163 -10.46 -24.66 -33.76
N GLY A 164 -10.25 -23.46 -34.28
CA GLY A 164 -11.19 -22.71 -35.12
C GLY A 164 -12.38 -22.11 -34.36
N ASP A 165 -12.27 -21.94 -33.04
CA ASP A 165 -13.34 -21.42 -32.17
C ASP A 165 -12.74 -20.79 -30.90
N GLU A 166 -13.50 -19.92 -30.24
CA GLU A 166 -13.08 -19.29 -28.98
C GLU A 166 -13.00 -20.30 -27.85
N ILE A 167 -12.01 -20.14 -26.97
CA ILE A 167 -11.80 -21.03 -25.82
C ILE A 167 -12.10 -20.34 -24.50
N SER A 168 -12.76 -21.07 -23.61
CA SER A 168 -12.89 -20.62 -22.22
C SER A 168 -11.53 -20.60 -21.50
N GLN A 169 -11.41 -19.73 -20.51
CA GLN A 169 -10.18 -19.61 -19.70
C GLN A 169 -9.81 -20.93 -18.98
N ARG A 170 -10.80 -21.75 -18.60
CA ARG A 170 -10.54 -23.07 -17.99
C ARG A 170 -9.91 -24.03 -19.01
N ARG A 171 -10.45 -24.07 -20.23
CA ARG A 171 -9.89 -24.87 -21.32
C ARG A 171 -8.48 -24.44 -21.67
N LEU A 172 -8.20 -23.13 -21.64
CA LEU A 172 -6.85 -22.59 -21.81
C LEU A 172 -5.89 -23.08 -20.71
N VAL A 173 -6.30 -23.05 -19.43
CA VAL A 173 -5.49 -23.60 -18.32
C VAL A 173 -5.16 -25.07 -18.56
N ASP A 174 -6.16 -25.87 -18.92
CA ASP A 174 -5.97 -27.31 -19.14
C ASP A 174 -5.00 -27.58 -20.30
N HIS A 175 -5.13 -26.84 -21.40
CA HIS A 175 -4.24 -26.97 -22.56
C HIS A 175 -2.80 -26.58 -22.22
N LEU A 176 -2.60 -25.42 -21.57
CA LEU A 176 -1.28 -24.98 -21.12
C LEU A 176 -0.63 -25.98 -20.16
N ARG A 177 -1.42 -26.59 -19.26
CA ARG A 177 -0.94 -27.62 -18.34
C ARG A 177 -0.47 -28.87 -19.09
N THR A 178 -1.19 -29.31 -20.12
CA THR A 178 -0.76 -30.43 -20.98
C THR A 178 0.56 -30.14 -21.69
N LEU A 179 0.83 -28.88 -22.01
CA LEU A 179 2.07 -28.41 -22.62
C LEU A 179 3.21 -28.17 -21.61
N GLY A 180 3.01 -28.51 -20.32
CA GLY A 180 4.02 -28.35 -19.27
C GLY A 180 4.06 -26.97 -18.62
N TYR A 181 3.10 -26.09 -18.91
CA TYR A 181 3.01 -24.75 -18.31
C TYR A 181 1.84 -24.63 -17.32
N SER A 182 2.13 -24.50 -16.03
CA SER A 182 1.11 -24.40 -14.98
C SER A 182 0.78 -22.95 -14.62
N VAL A 183 -0.47 -22.54 -14.80
CA VAL A 183 -1.00 -21.24 -14.38
C VAL A 183 -2.45 -21.39 -13.88
N THR A 184 -2.88 -20.54 -12.94
CA THR A 184 -4.26 -20.58 -12.42
C THR A 184 -5.21 -19.79 -13.31
N GLN A 185 -6.48 -20.19 -13.38
CA GLN A 185 -7.50 -19.47 -14.16
C GLN A 185 -7.64 -18.02 -13.69
N SER A 186 -7.53 -17.77 -12.39
CA SER A 186 -7.60 -16.42 -11.82
C SER A 186 -6.44 -15.53 -12.29
N HIS A 187 -5.23 -16.10 -12.49
CA HIS A 187 -4.11 -15.37 -13.09
C HIS A 187 -4.35 -15.07 -14.56
N ILE A 188 -4.77 -16.08 -15.34
CA ILE A 188 -5.12 -15.89 -16.75
C ILE A 188 -6.15 -14.79 -16.92
N SER A 189 -7.22 -14.81 -16.11
CA SER A 189 -8.26 -13.78 -16.17
C SER A 189 -7.70 -12.38 -15.98
N ARG A 190 -6.81 -12.16 -15.01
CA ARG A 190 -6.20 -10.84 -14.76
C ARG A 190 -5.23 -10.45 -15.86
N MET A 191 -4.47 -11.39 -16.40
CA MET A 191 -3.54 -11.15 -17.51
C MET A 191 -4.28 -10.72 -18.78
N LEU A 192 -5.33 -11.46 -19.16
CA LEU A 192 -6.16 -11.09 -20.30
C LEU A 192 -6.82 -9.72 -20.08
N TYR A 193 -7.36 -9.46 -18.88
CA TYR A 193 -7.91 -8.15 -18.53
C TYR A 193 -6.87 -7.02 -18.62
N THR A 194 -5.61 -7.30 -18.25
CA THR A 194 -4.51 -6.34 -18.39
C THR A 194 -4.25 -5.99 -19.86
N ILE A 195 -4.20 -7.01 -20.73
CA ILE A 195 -3.98 -6.81 -22.17
C ILE A 195 -5.13 -6.05 -22.82
N GLU A 196 -6.36 -6.32 -22.41
CA GLU A 196 -7.56 -5.72 -22.99
C GLU A 196 -7.75 -4.26 -22.57
N HIS A 197 -7.58 -3.94 -21.27
CA HIS A 197 -7.97 -2.63 -20.74
C HIS A 197 -6.81 -1.72 -20.33
N PHE A 198 -5.66 -2.29 -19.94
CA PHE A 198 -4.54 -1.51 -19.40
C PHE A 198 -3.41 -1.33 -20.38
N LEU A 199 -3.09 -2.35 -21.18
CA LEU A 199 -2.03 -2.25 -22.17
C LEU A 199 -2.26 -1.12 -23.19
N PRO A 200 -3.49 -0.87 -23.70
CA PRO A 200 -3.73 0.27 -24.59
C PRO A 200 -3.58 1.62 -23.89
N THR A 201 -3.66 1.67 -22.56
CA THR A 201 -3.82 2.91 -21.77
C THR A 201 -2.55 3.33 -21.04
N ILE A 202 -1.85 2.37 -20.43
CA ILE A 202 -0.62 2.59 -19.64
C ILE A 202 0.53 1.67 -20.11
N PRO A 203 0.86 1.64 -21.43
CA PRO A 203 1.87 0.75 -21.96
C PRO A 203 3.25 0.98 -21.34
N LEU A 204 3.67 2.23 -21.09
CA LEU A 204 5.02 2.53 -20.62
C LEU A 204 5.25 2.01 -19.19
N THR A 205 4.28 2.19 -18.31
CA THR A 205 4.33 1.73 -16.92
C THR A 205 4.31 0.20 -16.85
N LEU A 206 3.48 -0.44 -17.68
CA LEU A 206 3.45 -1.90 -17.80
C LEU A 206 4.79 -2.45 -18.31
N ASP A 207 5.28 -1.90 -19.41
CA ASP A 207 6.54 -2.32 -20.04
C ASP A 207 7.77 -1.91 -19.21
N SER A 208 7.65 -1.00 -18.24
CA SER A 208 8.69 -0.70 -17.25
C SER A 208 8.78 -1.72 -16.12
N GLY A 209 7.82 -2.66 -16.03
CA GLY A 209 7.84 -3.76 -15.07
C GLY A 209 6.84 -3.64 -13.92
N MET A 210 5.71 -2.95 -14.12
CA MET A 210 4.64 -2.90 -13.11
C MET A 210 4.22 -4.31 -12.65
N GLY A 211 4.22 -4.51 -11.33
CA GLY A 211 3.99 -5.81 -10.72
C GLY A 211 2.52 -6.19 -10.55
N LYS A 212 2.29 -7.48 -10.25
CA LYS A 212 0.95 -8.08 -10.04
C LYS A 212 0.08 -7.31 -9.03
N GLY A 213 0.62 -6.97 -7.86
CA GLY A 213 -0.17 -6.38 -6.78
C GLY A 213 -0.79 -5.03 -7.18
N GLN A 214 -0.05 -4.25 -7.98
CA GLN A 214 -0.54 -2.99 -8.52
C GLN A 214 -1.61 -3.18 -9.59
N VAL A 215 -1.43 -4.16 -10.48
CA VAL A 215 -2.46 -4.53 -11.46
C VAL A 215 -3.74 -4.97 -10.76
N GLU A 216 -3.67 -5.80 -9.72
CA GLU A 216 -4.85 -6.24 -8.95
C GLU A 216 -5.61 -5.06 -8.32
N LYS A 217 -4.87 -4.07 -7.80
CA LYS A 217 -5.44 -2.84 -7.28
C LYS A 217 -6.09 -2.02 -8.38
N LEU A 218 -5.42 -1.86 -9.53
CA LEU A 218 -5.94 -1.11 -10.68
C LEU A 218 -7.21 -1.75 -11.27
N ILE A 219 -7.28 -3.09 -11.36
CA ILE A 219 -8.51 -3.81 -11.75
C ILE A 219 -9.66 -3.44 -10.82
N SER A 220 -9.40 -3.43 -9.52
CA SER A 220 -10.43 -3.13 -8.52
C SER A 220 -10.91 -1.67 -8.59
N TYR A 221 -10.01 -0.74 -8.96
CA TYR A 221 -10.32 0.68 -9.14
C TYR A 221 -11.16 0.89 -10.40
N ARG A 222 -10.78 0.27 -11.52
CA ARG A 222 -11.57 0.31 -12.76
C ARG A 222 -12.96 -0.27 -12.55
N GLN A 223 -13.08 -1.41 -11.86
CA GLN A 223 -14.37 -2.02 -11.53
C GLN A 223 -15.26 -1.10 -10.70
N PHE A 224 -14.73 -0.42 -9.68
CA PHE A 224 -15.51 0.57 -8.93
C PHE A 224 -16.01 1.70 -9.83
N CYS A 225 -15.13 2.28 -10.65
CA CYS A 225 -15.49 3.41 -11.51
C CYS A 225 -16.52 2.99 -12.57
N GLU A 226 -16.36 1.81 -13.15
CA GLU A 226 -17.28 1.21 -14.13
C GLU A 226 -18.66 0.96 -13.52
N GLU A 227 -18.72 0.40 -12.30
CA GLU A 227 -19.99 0.17 -11.61
C GLU A 227 -20.66 1.48 -11.18
N CYS A 228 -19.90 2.47 -10.72
CA CYS A 228 -20.42 3.80 -10.42
C CYS A 228 -21.00 4.47 -11.67
N TRP A 229 -20.27 4.40 -12.79
CA TRP A 229 -20.71 4.94 -14.09
C TRP A 229 -21.99 4.26 -14.57
N GLU A 230 -22.02 2.92 -14.59
CA GLU A 230 -23.17 2.15 -15.05
C GLU A 230 -24.39 2.36 -14.15
N ARG A 231 -24.18 2.53 -12.84
CA ARG A 231 -25.25 2.90 -11.92
C ARG A 231 -25.85 4.26 -12.24
N CYS A 232 -25.01 5.26 -12.52
CA CYS A 232 -25.46 6.58 -12.95
C CYS A 232 -26.22 6.48 -14.29
N ARG A 233 -25.69 5.73 -15.25
CA ARG A 233 -26.34 5.48 -16.54
C ARG A 233 -27.73 4.89 -16.37
N ALA A 234 -27.84 3.79 -15.62
CA ALA A 234 -29.10 3.11 -15.37
C ALA A 234 -30.14 4.01 -14.68
N TYR A 235 -29.70 4.87 -13.75
CA TYR A 235 -30.57 5.86 -13.12
C TYR A 235 -31.14 6.88 -14.12
N TRP A 236 -30.28 7.41 -15.01
CA TRP A 236 -30.70 8.39 -16.01
C TRP A 236 -31.58 7.77 -17.10
N GLU A 237 -31.27 6.55 -17.55
CA GLU A 237 -32.12 5.80 -18.48
C GLU A 237 -33.50 5.51 -17.89
N ALA A 238 -33.57 5.10 -16.62
CA ALA A 238 -34.84 4.90 -15.93
C ALA A 238 -35.63 6.21 -15.71
N SER A 239 -34.93 7.34 -15.71
CA SER A 239 -35.49 8.68 -15.52
C SER A 239 -35.69 9.45 -16.83
N ALA A 240 -35.59 8.78 -17.98
CA ALA A 240 -35.62 9.41 -19.30
C ALA A 240 -36.89 10.24 -19.58
N ASP A 241 -38.00 9.93 -18.90
CA ASP A 241 -39.27 10.66 -19.04
C ASP A 241 -39.21 12.08 -18.43
N ASP A 242 -38.34 12.31 -17.43
CA ASP A 242 -38.16 13.61 -16.79
C ASP A 242 -36.74 13.71 -16.20
N LEU A 243 -35.83 14.33 -16.92
CA LEU A 243 -34.42 14.46 -16.50
C LEU A 243 -34.18 15.60 -15.49
N GLY A 244 -35.18 16.45 -15.22
CA GLY A 244 -35.05 17.59 -14.32
C GLY A 244 -33.90 18.54 -14.70
N GLU A 245 -33.17 19.05 -13.70
CA GLU A 245 -31.99 19.90 -13.90
C GLU A 245 -30.70 19.09 -14.20
N GLY A 246 -30.78 17.75 -14.25
CA GLY A 246 -29.65 16.84 -14.46
C GLY A 246 -29.33 16.50 -15.91
N GLU A 247 -29.97 17.15 -16.90
CA GLU A 247 -29.92 16.77 -18.31
C GLU A 247 -28.50 16.68 -18.89
N GLN A 248 -27.62 17.67 -18.66
CA GLN A 248 -26.25 17.62 -19.21
C GLN A 248 -25.45 16.41 -18.67
N TRP A 249 -25.75 15.97 -17.45
CA TRP A 249 -25.07 14.87 -16.79
C TRP A 249 -25.61 13.53 -17.27
N ALA A 250 -26.93 13.46 -17.48
CA ALA A 250 -27.56 12.34 -18.16
C ALA A 250 -26.94 12.11 -19.54
N THR A 251 -26.85 13.17 -20.36
CA THR A 251 -26.22 13.09 -21.69
C THR A 251 -24.75 12.67 -21.60
N SER A 252 -23.99 13.25 -20.67
CA SER A 252 -22.57 12.91 -20.45
C SER A 252 -22.34 11.43 -20.11
N VAL A 253 -23.21 10.83 -19.28
CA VAL A 253 -23.03 9.44 -18.80
C VAL A 253 -23.67 8.41 -19.75
N VAL A 254 -24.84 8.73 -20.31
CA VAL A 254 -25.59 7.83 -21.20
C VAL A 254 -24.93 7.76 -22.57
N ASP A 255 -24.60 8.90 -23.17
CA ASP A 255 -23.93 8.94 -24.49
C ASP A 255 -22.40 8.84 -24.37
N GLY A 256 -21.84 8.96 -23.16
CA GLY A 256 -20.41 8.88 -22.90
C GLY A 256 -19.86 7.46 -22.89
N ASP A 257 -18.57 7.37 -23.22
CA ASP A 257 -17.79 6.14 -23.18
C ASP A 257 -16.87 6.11 -21.95
N PHE A 258 -17.22 5.29 -20.97
CA PHE A 258 -16.41 5.05 -19.78
C PHE A 258 -14.99 4.61 -20.12
N ALA A 259 -14.80 3.78 -21.15
CA ALA A 259 -13.48 3.28 -21.52
C ALA A 259 -12.58 4.43 -22.02
N GLN A 260 -13.15 5.37 -22.77
CA GLN A 260 -12.44 6.56 -23.24
C GLN A 260 -12.12 7.51 -22.08
N ALA A 261 -13.08 7.80 -21.20
CA ALA A 261 -12.84 8.66 -20.03
C ALA A 261 -11.76 8.09 -19.10
N TRP A 262 -11.81 6.78 -18.84
CA TRP A 262 -10.77 6.06 -18.09
C TRP A 262 -9.41 6.17 -18.78
N HIS A 263 -9.38 6.01 -20.12
CA HIS A 263 -8.16 6.09 -20.90
C HIS A 263 -7.51 7.48 -20.79
N ASP A 264 -8.28 8.54 -21.01
CA ASP A 264 -7.80 9.91 -21.02
C ASP A 264 -7.17 10.34 -19.68
N GLU A 265 -7.71 9.86 -18.55
CA GLU A 265 -7.14 10.13 -17.23
C GLU A 265 -5.93 9.26 -16.92
N MET A 266 -6.00 7.95 -17.19
CA MET A 266 -4.90 7.04 -16.84
C MET A 266 -3.66 7.22 -17.72
N THR A 267 -3.82 7.62 -18.99
CA THR A 267 -2.68 7.91 -19.87
C THR A 267 -1.86 9.11 -19.41
N GLN A 268 -2.45 10.07 -18.69
CA GLN A 268 -1.71 11.18 -18.08
C GLN A 268 -0.74 10.71 -16.98
N LEU A 269 -0.98 9.52 -16.41
CA LEU A 269 -0.18 8.91 -15.35
C LEU A 269 0.84 7.89 -15.88
N ASP A 270 0.91 7.71 -17.20
CA ASP A 270 1.82 6.75 -17.84
C ASP A 270 3.19 7.39 -18.11
N HIS A 271 4.21 6.87 -17.44
CA HIS A 271 5.58 7.41 -17.53
C HIS A 271 6.60 6.30 -17.74
N GLU A 272 7.59 6.55 -18.60
CA GLU A 272 8.69 5.62 -18.84
C GLU A 272 9.56 5.45 -17.58
N GLY A 273 9.93 4.21 -17.26
CA GLY A 273 10.69 3.86 -16.06
C GLY A 273 9.86 3.81 -14.78
N GLN A 274 8.56 4.13 -14.83
CA GLN A 274 7.68 4.02 -13.68
C GLN A 274 7.30 2.57 -13.42
N THR A 275 7.72 2.03 -12.28
CA THR A 275 7.34 0.68 -11.84
C THR A 275 6.20 0.70 -10.83
N GLU A 276 5.95 1.83 -10.17
CA GLU A 276 4.89 1.98 -9.17
C GLU A 276 4.10 3.28 -9.29
N PHE A 277 2.78 3.18 -9.10
CA PHE A 277 1.87 4.33 -9.05
C PHE A 277 1.87 5.04 -7.70
N ARG A 278 1.78 6.36 -7.73
CA ARG A 278 1.41 7.18 -6.57
C ARG A 278 -0.11 7.12 -6.38
N TRP A 279 -0.56 6.14 -5.58
CA TRP A 279 -1.98 5.79 -5.46
C TRP A 279 -2.90 6.92 -5.02
N ASN A 280 -2.43 7.84 -4.19
CA ASN A 280 -3.19 9.02 -3.80
C ASN A 280 -3.58 9.91 -5.00
N ILE A 281 -2.65 10.10 -5.95
CA ILE A 281 -2.91 10.87 -7.18
C ILE A 281 -3.87 10.11 -8.08
N VAL A 282 -3.67 8.78 -8.23
CA VAL A 282 -4.57 7.94 -9.03
C VAL A 282 -6.00 7.99 -8.49
N GLU A 283 -6.18 7.87 -7.17
CA GLU A 283 -7.50 7.95 -6.54
C GLU A 283 -8.17 9.30 -6.75
N ASP A 284 -7.43 10.39 -6.55
CA ASP A 284 -7.96 11.75 -6.71
C ASP A 284 -8.40 12.00 -8.17
N ARG A 285 -7.57 11.58 -9.14
CA ARG A 285 -7.89 11.68 -10.58
C ARG A 285 -9.11 10.87 -10.98
N LEU A 286 -9.22 9.63 -10.52
CA LEU A 286 -10.37 8.78 -10.84
C LEU A 286 -11.66 9.30 -10.18
N LYS A 287 -11.58 9.84 -8.95
CA LYS A 287 -12.73 10.49 -8.30
C LYS A 287 -13.11 11.80 -9.01
N GLY A 288 -12.13 12.58 -9.46
CA GLY A 288 -12.33 13.76 -10.29
C GLY A 288 -13.02 13.42 -11.61
N MET A 289 -12.56 12.40 -12.32
CA MET A 289 -13.20 11.88 -13.54
C MET A 289 -14.68 11.56 -13.32
N LEU A 290 -15.00 10.83 -12.25
CA LEU A 290 -16.38 10.52 -11.92
C LEU A 290 -17.17 11.79 -11.59
N HIS A 291 -16.62 12.72 -10.83
CA HIS A 291 -17.24 14.01 -10.53
C HIS A 291 -17.57 14.79 -11.81
N ASP A 292 -16.61 14.92 -12.72
CA ASP A 292 -16.74 15.73 -13.93
C ASP A 292 -17.79 15.16 -14.89
N HIS A 293 -17.83 13.84 -15.04
CA HIS A 293 -18.76 13.19 -15.96
C HIS A 293 -20.15 12.93 -15.38
N THR A 294 -20.24 12.56 -14.11
CA THR A 294 -21.51 12.18 -13.44
C THR A 294 -22.13 13.30 -12.61
N GLY A 295 -21.36 14.35 -12.29
CA GLY A 295 -21.70 15.44 -11.37
C GLY A 295 -21.85 15.10 -9.92
N LEU A 296 -21.66 13.84 -9.56
CA LEU A 296 -21.71 13.42 -8.17
C LEU A 296 -20.71 14.25 -7.38
N HIS A 297 -21.12 14.74 -6.21
CA HIS A 297 -20.19 15.43 -5.34
C HIS A 297 -19.09 14.47 -4.85
N PHE A 298 -17.90 15.00 -4.56
CA PHE A 298 -16.74 14.20 -4.16
C PHE A 298 -16.99 13.35 -2.90
N ASN A 299 -17.75 13.88 -1.92
CA ASN A 299 -18.04 13.18 -0.67
C ASN A 299 -18.83 11.86 -0.86
N PRO A 300 -19.97 11.83 -1.60
CA PRO A 300 -20.64 10.59 -1.99
C PRO A 300 -19.74 9.59 -2.71
N ILE A 301 -18.93 10.05 -3.67
CA ILE A 301 -17.98 9.20 -4.39
C ILE A 301 -16.96 8.59 -3.41
N ASP A 302 -16.38 9.39 -2.52
CA ASP A 302 -15.39 8.95 -1.54
C ASP A 302 -15.97 7.97 -0.50
N MET A 303 -17.22 8.19 -0.07
CA MET A 303 -17.93 7.25 0.80
C MET A 303 -18.18 5.91 0.09
N ALA A 304 -18.74 5.95 -1.13
CA ALA A 304 -18.95 4.74 -1.93
C ALA A 304 -17.64 4.00 -2.18
N TRP A 305 -16.55 4.72 -2.47
CA TRP A 305 -15.20 4.18 -2.64
C TRP A 305 -14.77 3.41 -1.39
N LYS A 306 -14.82 4.04 -0.20
CA LYS A 306 -14.42 3.39 1.06
C LYS A 306 -15.28 2.17 1.40
N ASN A 307 -16.59 2.27 1.21
CA ASN A 307 -17.53 1.18 1.47
C ASN A 307 -17.27 0.00 0.52
N TRP A 308 -17.04 0.27 -0.77
CA TRP A 308 -16.73 -0.72 -1.80
C TRP A 308 -15.52 -1.60 -1.44
N PHE A 309 -14.40 -0.98 -1.07
CA PHE A 309 -13.20 -1.74 -0.70
C PHE A 309 -13.35 -2.46 0.63
N THR A 310 -14.13 -1.92 1.58
CA THR A 310 -14.45 -2.58 2.84
C THR A 310 -15.28 -3.83 2.62
N VAL A 311 -16.34 -3.75 1.82
CA VAL A 311 -17.20 -4.89 1.48
C VAL A 311 -16.43 -5.95 0.70
N ARG A 312 -15.60 -5.57 -0.27
CA ARG A 312 -14.77 -6.54 -1.02
C ARG A 312 -13.76 -7.26 -0.11
N LYS A 313 -13.20 -6.58 0.89
CA LYS A 313 -12.28 -7.19 1.87
C LYS A 313 -12.97 -8.31 2.66
N TYR A 314 -14.26 -8.13 3.00
CA TYR A 314 -15.05 -9.10 3.75
C TYR A 314 -16.13 -9.80 2.90
N ALA A 315 -15.95 -9.89 1.58
CA ALA A 315 -17.00 -10.29 0.63
C ALA A 315 -17.67 -11.65 0.90
N LYS A 316 -17.01 -12.56 1.63
CA LYS A 316 -17.59 -13.86 2.03
C LYS A 316 -18.57 -13.76 3.20
N ALA A 317 -18.43 -12.73 4.03
CA ALA A 317 -19.26 -12.47 5.20
C ALA A 317 -20.24 -11.31 4.96
N ALA A 318 -20.04 -10.52 3.91
CA ALA A 318 -20.85 -9.34 3.64
C ALA A 318 -22.29 -9.70 3.22
N SER A 319 -23.27 -9.03 3.82
CA SER A 319 -24.69 -9.21 3.49
C SER A 319 -25.05 -8.50 2.18
N GLU A 320 -26.18 -8.88 1.56
CA GLU A 320 -26.69 -8.15 0.39
C GLU A 320 -27.11 -6.72 0.72
N GLU A 321 -27.52 -6.45 1.97
CA GLU A 321 -27.83 -5.10 2.44
C GLU A 321 -26.57 -4.24 2.51
N GLU A 322 -25.45 -4.78 2.99
CA GLU A 322 -24.16 -4.07 3.05
C GLU A 322 -23.62 -3.75 1.65
N LYS A 323 -23.89 -4.60 0.65
CA LYS A 323 -23.56 -4.32 -0.75
C LYS A 323 -24.44 -3.21 -1.34
N ALA A 324 -25.73 -3.20 -1.00
CA ALA A 324 -26.63 -2.13 -1.43
C ALA A 324 -26.27 -0.79 -0.77
N ASP A 325 -25.84 -0.81 0.49
CA ASP A 325 -25.46 0.38 1.26
C ASP A 325 -24.22 1.11 0.72
N ILE A 326 -23.41 0.44 -0.12
CA ILE A 326 -22.29 1.11 -0.83
C ILE A 326 -22.80 2.31 -1.63
N TRP A 327 -23.98 2.19 -2.23
CA TRP A 327 -24.46 3.12 -3.24
C TRP A 327 -25.57 4.06 -2.76
N THR A 328 -26.03 3.92 -1.51
CA THR A 328 -27.15 4.72 -0.96
C THR A 328 -26.91 6.22 -1.02
N THR A 329 -25.68 6.65 -0.75
CA THR A 329 -25.27 8.06 -0.83
C THR A 329 -25.19 8.57 -2.27
N VAL A 330 -24.75 7.71 -3.20
CA VAL A 330 -24.70 8.01 -4.63
C VAL A 330 -26.12 8.19 -5.19
N ASP A 331 -27.04 7.27 -4.87
CA ASP A 331 -28.44 7.35 -5.30
C ASP A 331 -29.14 8.61 -4.81
N SER A 332 -28.93 8.93 -3.53
CA SER A 332 -29.49 10.13 -2.91
C SER A 332 -29.01 11.41 -3.61
N GLU A 333 -27.76 11.41 -4.08
CA GLU A 333 -27.17 12.56 -4.78
C GLU A 333 -27.58 12.64 -6.24
N LEU A 334 -27.82 11.50 -6.92
CA LEU A 334 -28.46 11.50 -8.24
C LEU A 334 -29.89 12.06 -8.18
N GLN A 335 -30.63 11.76 -7.12
CA GLN A 335 -31.95 12.35 -6.89
C GLN A 335 -31.85 13.87 -6.65
N ARG A 336 -30.86 14.31 -5.87
CA ARG A 336 -30.57 15.74 -5.66
C ARG A 336 -30.19 16.44 -6.96
N LEU A 337 -29.38 15.82 -7.83
CA LEU A 337 -28.98 16.40 -9.10
C LEU A 337 -30.18 16.58 -10.04
N ARG A 338 -31.12 15.64 -10.01
CA ARG A 338 -32.36 15.72 -10.78
C ARG A 338 -33.31 16.80 -10.26
N TYR A 339 -33.48 16.89 -8.93
CA TYR A 339 -34.34 17.88 -8.27
C TYR A 339 -33.60 18.69 -7.19
N PRO A 340 -32.77 19.68 -7.57
CA PRO A 340 -31.96 20.45 -6.62
C PRO A 340 -32.79 21.23 -5.57
N GLN A 341 -34.05 21.52 -5.88
CA GLN A 341 -34.95 22.35 -5.09
C GLN A 341 -35.79 21.57 -4.07
N GLU A 342 -35.92 20.25 -4.21
CA GLU A 342 -36.67 19.39 -3.30
C GLU A 342 -35.82 19.02 -2.07
N ARG A 343 -35.45 20.02 -1.28
CA ARG A 343 -34.95 19.78 0.08
C ARG A 343 -36.12 19.48 1.00
N HIS A 344 -36.37 18.20 1.30
CA HIS A 344 -37.08 17.81 2.53
C HIS A 344 -36.20 18.08 3.75
N LEU A 345 -35.95 19.35 4.05
CA LEU A 345 -35.45 19.76 5.36
C LEU A 345 -36.65 19.78 6.31
N TYR A 346 -36.73 18.75 7.15
CA TYR A 346 -37.72 18.48 8.21
C TYR A 346 -39.07 17.83 7.79
N PRO A 347 -39.66 16.99 8.68
CA PRO A 347 -41.08 16.65 8.61
C PRO A 347 -41.90 17.95 8.59
N PRO A 348 -43.04 18.03 7.89
CA PRO A 348 -43.89 19.21 7.92
C PRO A 348 -44.24 19.55 9.37
N ILE A 349 -43.77 20.70 9.86
CA ILE A 349 -44.28 21.27 11.09
C ILE A 349 -45.73 21.61 10.76
N GLU A 350 -46.68 21.00 11.47
CA GLU A 350 -48.08 21.39 11.37
C GLU A 350 -48.18 22.90 11.58
N ASP A 351 -48.79 23.60 10.63
CA ASP A 351 -49.04 25.04 10.67
C ASP A 351 -49.97 25.39 11.85
N SER A 352 -49.38 25.44 13.04
CA SER A 352 -49.98 26.07 14.19
C SER A 352 -49.78 27.57 14.04
N SER A 353 -50.74 28.17 13.34
CA SER A 353 -50.92 29.61 13.32
C SER A 353 -50.85 30.18 14.75
N LYS A 354 -50.03 31.23 14.89
CA LYS A 354 -49.99 32.28 15.94
C LYS A 354 -48.99 32.10 17.08
N GLY A 355 -47.98 32.98 17.04
CA GLY A 355 -47.97 34.09 18.00
C GLY A 355 -46.75 34.19 18.91
N SER A 356 -45.77 34.96 18.46
CA SER A 356 -44.75 35.62 19.30
C SER A 356 -45.39 36.28 20.54
N LYS A 357 -44.83 36.00 21.72
CA LYS A 357 -44.84 36.93 22.86
C LYS A 357 -43.54 36.84 23.63
N THR A 358 -42.76 37.91 23.55
CA THR A 358 -41.80 38.29 24.57
C THR A 358 -42.51 38.97 25.75
N SER A 359 -41.98 38.67 26.94
CA SER A 359 -41.88 39.51 28.14
C SER A 359 -43.01 39.57 29.19
N ALA A 360 -42.55 39.40 30.44
CA ALA A 360 -42.97 40.01 31.70
C ALA A 360 -44.34 39.65 32.31
N THR A 361 -44.27 39.04 33.50
CA THR A 361 -45.28 39.09 34.57
C THR A 361 -45.34 40.49 35.22
N PRO A 362 -46.35 40.84 36.06
CA PRO A 362 -47.68 40.24 36.26
C PRO A 362 -48.84 41.28 36.33
N THR A 363 -50.07 40.74 36.49
CA THR A 363 -51.22 41.26 37.29
C THR A 363 -52.43 41.82 36.52
N GLN A 364 -53.55 41.10 36.68
CA GLN A 364 -54.99 41.47 36.77
C GLN A 364 -55.45 42.77 36.08
N THR A 365 -56.53 42.79 35.27
CA THR A 365 -57.94 42.77 35.72
C THR A 365 -58.89 42.76 34.50
N LEU A 366 -60.13 42.33 34.71
CA LEU A 366 -61.25 42.11 33.77
C LEU A 366 -61.71 43.32 32.94
N ALA A 367 -62.29 43.02 31.75
CA ALA A 367 -63.68 43.34 31.33
C ALA A 367 -63.83 43.85 29.87
N SER A 368 -64.61 43.07 29.11
CA SER A 368 -65.73 43.44 28.20
C SER A 368 -65.62 44.56 27.15
N GLY A 369 -65.91 44.18 25.91
CA GLY A 369 -67.11 44.68 25.21
C GLY A 369 -66.92 45.43 23.89
N ASN A 370 -67.50 44.85 22.82
CA ASN A 370 -68.13 45.49 21.64
C ASN A 370 -67.29 46.44 20.76
N ALA A 371 -67.56 46.69 19.49
CA ALA A 371 -68.35 46.13 18.39
C ALA A 371 -68.13 47.09 17.20
N SER A 372 -68.33 46.63 15.96
CA SER A 372 -68.72 47.43 14.76
C SER A 372 -67.69 48.44 14.20
N HIS A 373 -67.68 48.87 12.94
CA HIS A 373 -68.43 48.64 11.70
C HIS A 373 -67.61 49.30 10.56
N ASP A 374 -67.81 48.85 9.31
CA ASP A 374 -67.88 49.65 8.05
C ASP A 374 -66.67 50.51 7.59
N ALA A 375 -66.40 50.76 6.30
CA ALA A 375 -66.92 50.35 4.98
C ALA A 375 -65.98 50.93 3.89
N ASP A 376 -66.07 50.38 2.66
CA ASP A 376 -66.00 51.00 1.31
C ASP A 376 -64.82 51.96 0.92
N GLU A 377 -64.33 52.12 -0.31
CA GLU A 377 -64.80 51.95 -1.72
C GLU A 377 -63.52 52.09 -2.61
N VAL A 378 -63.21 51.22 -3.58
CA VAL A 378 -63.41 51.30 -5.07
C VAL A 378 -62.66 52.39 -5.87
N GLY A 379 -61.99 51.94 -6.97
CA GLY A 379 -61.75 52.68 -8.24
C GLY A 379 -60.27 52.69 -8.71
N GLN A 380 -59.81 51.84 -9.66
CA GLN A 380 -59.82 51.97 -11.15
C GLN A 380 -59.21 53.31 -11.67
N SER A 381 -58.36 53.45 -12.71
CA SER A 381 -57.97 52.67 -13.91
C SER A 381 -56.81 53.41 -14.65
N GLU A 382 -55.81 52.70 -15.19
CA GLU A 382 -55.43 52.59 -16.63
C GLU A 382 -54.70 53.73 -17.41
N ARG A 383 -53.72 53.27 -18.23
CA ARG A 383 -53.24 53.68 -19.58
C ARG A 383 -51.89 54.40 -19.80
N GLU A 384 -50.95 53.62 -20.35
CA GLU A 384 -50.21 53.73 -21.64
C GLU A 384 -49.64 55.08 -22.16
N GLY A 385 -48.41 55.04 -22.70
CA GLY A 385 -47.91 55.98 -23.72
C GLY A 385 -46.38 56.02 -23.89
N ASP A 386 -45.93 55.61 -25.09
CA ASP A 386 -44.56 55.47 -25.63
C ASP A 386 -43.91 56.80 -26.10
N GLY A 387 -42.58 56.85 -26.34
CA GLY A 387 -41.95 57.90 -27.16
C GLY A 387 -40.50 58.36 -26.84
N ASP A 388 -39.68 58.40 -27.90
CA ASP A 388 -38.22 58.42 -28.02
C ASP A 388 -37.46 59.79 -27.99
N HIS A 389 -36.11 59.69 -27.90
CA HIS A 389 -35.02 60.55 -28.42
C HIS A 389 -34.63 61.97 -27.86
N ASP A 390 -33.44 61.99 -27.21
CA ASP A 390 -32.17 62.70 -27.54
C ASP A 390 -31.85 64.19 -27.19
N ALA A 391 -30.55 64.43 -26.91
CA ALA A 391 -29.73 65.67 -26.93
C ALA A 391 -29.29 66.41 -25.63
N LEU A 392 -28.06 66.08 -25.18
CA LEU A 392 -26.84 66.90 -24.89
C LEU A 392 -26.85 68.19 -24.04
N THR A 393 -26.00 68.25 -22.98
CA THR A 393 -25.09 69.39 -22.64
C THR A 393 -23.88 69.03 -21.74
N PHE A 394 -22.70 69.53 -22.17
CA PHE A 394 -21.31 69.75 -21.67
C PHE A 394 -20.92 69.79 -20.16
N GLU A 395 -19.80 69.11 -19.78
CA GLU A 395 -18.43 69.54 -19.31
C GLU A 395 -18.35 70.31 -17.96
N GLU A 396 -17.46 70.04 -16.98
CA GLU A 396 -15.99 69.85 -16.96
C GLU A 396 -15.53 69.04 -15.70
N GLY A 397 -14.34 68.41 -15.77
CA GLY A 397 -13.60 67.98 -14.57
C GLY A 397 -12.58 66.85 -14.78
N GLN A 398 -11.37 67.20 -15.24
CA GLN A 398 -10.24 66.32 -15.56
C GLN A 398 -9.73 65.45 -14.39
N THR A 399 -9.25 64.24 -14.69
CA THR A 399 -7.83 63.85 -14.52
C THR A 399 -7.52 62.53 -15.25
N ASN A 400 -6.38 62.55 -15.94
CA ASN A 400 -5.85 61.52 -16.84
C ASN A 400 -5.51 60.19 -16.14
N LEU A 401 -5.70 59.08 -16.84
CA LEU A 401 -4.68 58.05 -17.14
C LEU A 401 -5.30 56.87 -17.92
N SER A 402 -4.70 56.53 -19.07
CA SER A 402 -4.84 55.28 -19.83
C SER A 402 -3.71 55.24 -20.87
N PRO A 403 -3.45 54.11 -21.56
CA PRO A 403 -3.10 52.77 -21.09
C PRO A 403 -1.78 52.30 -21.78
N THR A 404 -1.18 51.18 -21.36
CA THR A 404 -0.01 50.61 -22.07
C THR A 404 -0.19 49.11 -22.34
N PRO A 405 0.19 48.61 -23.54
CA PRO A 405 -0.02 47.23 -23.97
C PRO A 405 1.20 46.31 -23.71
N THR A 406 0.97 45.01 -23.92
CA THR A 406 1.88 43.86 -23.85
C THR A 406 3.21 43.98 -24.61
N PRO A 407 4.26 43.25 -24.18
CA PRO A 407 5.17 42.61 -25.15
C PRO A 407 5.62 41.16 -24.80
N LYS A 408 6.06 40.45 -25.84
CA LYS A 408 6.80 39.16 -25.80
C LYS A 408 8.32 39.36 -25.81
N ALA A 409 9.02 38.38 -25.22
CA ALA A 409 10.37 37.83 -25.49
C ALA A 409 11.62 38.76 -25.51
N SER A 410 12.50 38.56 -24.52
CA SER A 410 13.94 38.87 -24.59
C SER A 410 14.70 37.96 -23.62
N GLU A 411 15.73 37.31 -24.12
CA GLU A 411 16.70 36.44 -23.45
C GLU A 411 17.31 37.11 -22.19
N ARG A 412 17.46 36.36 -21.09
CA ARG A 412 18.36 36.72 -19.98
C ARG A 412 19.34 35.57 -19.76
N GLY A 413 20.59 35.82 -20.15
CA GLY A 413 21.73 34.99 -19.80
C GLY A 413 22.04 35.06 -18.31
N VAL A 414 22.67 33.99 -17.80
CA VAL A 414 23.15 33.84 -16.43
C VAL A 414 24.29 34.85 -16.16
N PRO A 415 24.24 35.66 -15.09
CA PRO A 415 25.32 36.60 -14.77
C PRO A 415 26.55 35.85 -14.23
N THR A 416 27.72 36.15 -14.80
CA THR A 416 29.03 35.60 -14.40
C THR A 416 29.57 36.24 -13.13
N SER A 417 30.13 35.44 -12.24
CA SER A 417 30.68 35.85 -10.94
C SER A 417 31.76 36.94 -11.05
N GLY A 418 31.59 38.04 -10.32
CA GLY A 418 32.56 39.14 -10.21
C GLY A 418 32.43 40.27 -11.23
N GLY A 419 31.34 40.30 -12.01
CA GLY A 419 31.02 41.40 -12.93
C GLY A 419 30.41 42.64 -12.24
N VAL A 420 30.49 43.79 -12.91
CA VAL A 420 30.05 45.12 -12.42
C VAL A 420 28.52 45.21 -12.17
N ASP A 421 27.77 44.16 -12.54
CA ASP A 421 26.31 44.04 -12.35
C ASP A 421 25.91 43.25 -11.09
N GLU A 422 26.85 42.85 -10.21
CA GLU A 422 26.50 42.17 -8.95
C GLU A 422 25.87 43.13 -7.93
N SER A 423 24.64 42.82 -7.51
CA SER A 423 23.94 43.59 -6.46
C SER A 423 24.67 43.45 -5.11
N ALA A 424 24.59 44.51 -4.29
CA ALA A 424 25.25 44.53 -2.97
C ALA A 424 24.85 43.33 -2.08
N GLN A 425 23.60 42.88 -2.17
CA GLN A 425 23.10 41.70 -1.46
C GLN A 425 23.79 40.40 -1.89
N MET A 426 24.08 40.20 -3.19
CA MET A 426 24.79 38.99 -3.63
C MET A 426 26.25 38.98 -3.17
N LYS A 427 26.86 40.16 -3.08
CA LYS A 427 28.23 40.29 -2.55
C LYS A 427 28.30 39.97 -1.06
N GLU A 428 27.29 40.39 -0.30
CA GLU A 428 27.15 40.10 1.13
C GLU A 428 26.87 38.61 1.39
N MET A 429 25.99 38.00 0.60
CA MET A 429 25.66 36.58 0.71
C MET A 429 26.87 35.68 0.37
N ARG A 430 27.68 36.07 -0.62
CA ARG A 430 28.94 35.35 -0.93
C ARG A 430 29.97 35.49 0.19
N ALA A 431 30.06 36.65 0.83
CA ALA A 431 30.95 36.85 1.97
C ALA A 431 30.53 35.99 3.18
N GLN A 432 29.24 35.84 3.43
CA GLN A 432 28.72 34.94 4.46
C GLN A 432 29.01 33.46 4.15
N LEU A 433 28.83 33.03 2.90
CA LEU A 433 29.18 31.66 2.48
C LEU A 433 30.67 31.35 2.66
N ALA A 434 31.55 32.28 2.30
CA ALA A 434 32.99 32.12 2.49
C ALA A 434 33.38 32.04 3.99
N GLN A 435 32.70 32.79 4.87
CA GLN A 435 32.89 32.67 6.32
C GLN A 435 32.44 31.32 6.86
N LEU A 436 31.31 30.80 6.39
CA LEU A 436 30.79 29.50 6.81
C LEU A 436 31.69 28.34 6.33
N GLU A 437 32.20 28.40 5.11
CA GLU A 437 33.18 27.42 4.62
C GLU A 437 34.48 27.44 5.43
N GLN A 438 34.97 28.64 5.79
CA GLN A 438 36.16 28.76 6.62
C GLN A 438 35.94 28.21 8.04
N ARG A 439 34.77 28.46 8.62
CA ARG A 439 34.35 27.91 9.93
C ARG A 439 34.28 26.38 9.89
N ASN A 440 33.74 25.81 8.82
CA ASN A 440 33.66 24.36 8.64
C ASN A 440 35.04 23.74 8.46
N ALA A 441 35.94 24.37 7.69
CA ALA A 441 37.31 23.89 7.53
C ALA A 441 38.09 23.91 8.86
N GLU A 442 37.87 24.91 9.72
CA GLU A 442 38.45 24.96 11.07
C GLU A 442 37.94 23.84 11.98
N LEU A 443 36.65 23.50 11.88
CA LEU A 443 36.04 22.40 12.64
C LEU A 443 36.55 21.02 12.17
N GLU A 444 36.70 20.82 10.87
CA GLU A 444 37.27 19.59 10.32
C GLU A 444 38.76 19.42 10.68
N ALA A 445 39.53 20.51 10.72
CA ALA A 445 40.92 20.47 11.18
C ALA A 445 41.06 20.13 12.67
N GLY A 446 40.05 20.46 13.49
CA GLY A 446 39.99 20.11 14.92
C GLY A 446 39.68 18.64 15.18
N SER A 447 38.94 17.98 14.28
CA SER A 447 38.46 16.60 14.46
C SER A 447 39.49 15.51 14.07
N GLN A 448 40.64 15.87 13.48
CA GLN A 448 41.69 14.94 13.03
C GLN A 448 42.96 14.93 13.91
N LYS A 449 42.82 14.97 15.24
CA LYS A 449 43.93 14.62 16.16
C LYS A 449 43.77 13.17 16.66
N PRO A 450 44.75 12.28 16.46
CA PRO A 450 44.64 10.89 16.90
C PRO A 450 44.81 10.75 18.42
N LEU A 451 43.90 9.99 19.03
CA LEU A 451 43.92 9.56 20.42
C LEU A 451 45.05 8.54 20.66
N VAL A 452 45.95 8.85 21.59
CA VAL A 452 46.96 7.93 22.12
C VAL A 452 46.33 7.11 23.26
N ALA A 453 46.41 5.79 23.18
CA ALA A 453 45.91 4.87 24.20
C ALA A 453 46.79 4.88 25.47
N PRO A 454 46.21 4.86 26.69
CA PRO A 454 46.97 4.58 27.90
C PRO A 454 46.76 3.13 28.38
N GLN A 455 47.88 2.48 28.70
CA GLN A 455 47.94 1.27 29.51
C GLN A 455 47.97 1.62 31.00
N GLY A 456 47.26 0.83 31.81
CA GLY A 456 47.83 0.22 33.03
C GLY A 456 47.74 0.94 34.38
N LEU A 457 46.96 0.29 35.27
CA LEU A 457 47.08 0.16 36.74
C LEU A 457 46.92 1.38 37.67
N GLY A 458 45.99 1.22 38.64
CA GLY A 458 46.35 1.30 40.07
C GLY A 458 45.68 2.37 40.93
N SER A 459 44.59 1.98 41.62
CA SER A 459 44.23 2.28 43.02
C SER A 459 44.49 3.68 43.63
N SER A 460 43.44 4.33 44.13
CA SER A 460 43.16 4.46 45.58
C SER A 460 42.04 5.49 45.88
N GLU A 461 41.47 5.32 47.06
CA GLU A 461 40.17 5.78 47.58
C GLU A 461 40.08 7.27 47.97
N SER A 462 38.83 7.67 48.26
CA SER A 462 38.40 8.56 49.35
C SER A 462 37.97 9.99 49.02
N SER A 463 36.65 10.13 48.90
CA SER A 463 35.77 10.98 49.74
C SER A 463 36.03 12.49 49.91
N GLY A 464 35.06 13.28 49.43
CA GLY A 464 34.25 14.14 50.30
C GLY A 464 34.52 15.65 50.28
N ASP A 465 33.52 16.39 49.76
CA ASP A 465 33.21 17.84 49.92
C ASP A 465 34.23 18.85 49.35
N ASP A 466 33.86 19.91 48.62
CA ASP A 466 32.76 20.83 48.82
C ASP A 466 32.53 21.67 47.54
N LEU A 467 31.33 22.27 47.48
CA LEU A 467 30.78 23.21 46.51
C LEU A 467 31.79 24.02 45.66
N GLY A 468 31.73 23.87 44.33
CA GLY A 468 32.46 24.77 43.42
C GLY A 468 32.25 24.55 41.91
N GLY A 469 31.11 24.01 41.48
CA GLY A 469 30.88 23.61 40.08
C GLY A 469 29.57 24.12 39.49
N LEU A 470 29.07 25.27 39.94
CA LEU A 470 27.98 25.96 39.24
C LEU A 470 28.63 27.04 38.37
N LEU A 471 28.61 26.85 37.04
CA LEU A 471 28.89 27.78 35.93
C LEU A 471 30.14 27.46 35.08
N ASP A 472 29.91 27.19 33.79
CA ASP A 472 30.90 27.28 32.71
C ASP A 472 30.84 28.65 32.02
N SER A 473 31.91 28.96 31.25
CA SER A 473 32.30 30.28 30.74
C SER A 473 31.36 30.99 29.73
N ASP A 474 30.21 30.41 29.39
CA ASP A 474 29.23 31.01 28.47
C ASP A 474 27.85 31.30 29.11
N GLY A 475 27.71 31.19 30.44
CA GLY A 475 26.56 31.75 31.16
C GLY A 475 25.21 31.02 30.95
N PHE A 476 25.22 29.81 30.41
CA PHE A 476 24.03 28.94 30.36
C PHE A 476 24.08 27.88 31.47
N MET A 477 22.93 27.64 32.10
CA MET A 477 22.74 26.56 33.08
C MET A 477 22.99 25.21 32.39
N GLN A 478 23.85 24.40 32.97
CA GLN A 478 24.13 23.04 32.53
C GLN A 478 22.83 22.22 32.57
N GLU A 479 22.29 21.85 31.41
CA GLU A 479 21.23 20.85 31.34
C GLU A 479 21.77 19.56 31.95
N HIS A 480 21.31 19.25 33.16
CA HIS A 480 21.46 17.94 33.77
C HIS A 480 20.88 16.92 32.79
N ASN A 481 21.73 16.20 32.06
CA ASN A 481 21.32 15.00 31.35
C ASN A 481 20.98 13.93 32.42
N PRO A 482 19.71 13.59 32.68
CA PRO A 482 19.36 12.75 33.80
C PRO A 482 19.25 11.31 33.32
N HIS A 483 20.36 10.72 32.88
CA HIS A 483 20.40 9.27 32.64
C HIS A 483 21.61 8.64 33.33
N PRO A 484 21.40 7.73 34.30
CA PRO A 484 22.49 6.89 34.78
C PRO A 484 22.93 6.01 33.60
N THR A 485 24.23 5.97 33.31
CA THR A 485 24.80 5.04 32.35
C THR A 485 24.52 3.61 32.83
N ARG A 486 23.47 2.99 32.28
CA ARG A 486 23.13 1.57 32.50
C ARG A 486 24.27 0.69 32.02
N SER A 487 24.53 -0.42 32.71
CA SER A 487 25.59 -1.34 32.30
C SER A 487 25.26 -1.97 30.93
N LEU A 488 26.28 -2.44 30.19
CA LEU A 488 26.06 -3.09 28.88
C LEU A 488 25.16 -4.33 29.01
N GLU A 489 25.33 -5.10 30.09
CA GLU A 489 24.49 -6.26 30.39
C GLU A 489 23.02 -5.85 30.63
N GLU A 490 22.77 -4.75 31.35
CA GLU A 490 21.41 -4.24 31.55
C GLU A 490 20.78 -3.74 30.24
N GLN A 491 21.57 -3.14 29.35
CA GLN A 491 21.10 -2.68 28.04
C GLN A 491 20.68 -3.84 27.14
N GLU A 492 21.49 -4.89 27.07
CA GLU A 492 21.18 -6.10 26.30
C GLU A 492 19.92 -6.80 26.84
N THR A 493 19.78 -6.94 28.16
CA THR A 493 18.56 -7.54 28.74
C THR A 493 17.29 -6.74 28.46
N LEU A 494 17.37 -5.41 28.38
CA LEU A 494 16.23 -4.55 28.04
C LEU A 494 15.82 -4.72 26.58
N VAL A 495 16.80 -4.75 25.67
CA VAL A 495 16.55 -4.96 24.23
C VAL A 495 15.97 -6.35 24.01
N ASP A 496 16.51 -7.37 24.66
CA ASP A 496 16.00 -8.75 24.58
C ASP A 496 14.58 -8.88 25.14
N ASP A 497 14.30 -8.32 26.33
CA ASP A 497 12.96 -8.36 26.95
C ASP A 497 11.90 -7.66 26.08
N LEU A 498 12.29 -6.64 25.31
CA LEU A 498 11.40 -5.90 24.41
C LEU A 498 11.32 -6.50 22.99
N THR A 499 12.18 -7.47 22.67
CA THR A 499 12.21 -8.14 21.36
C THR A 499 11.35 -9.40 21.38
N LEU A 500 10.11 -9.30 20.89
CA LEU A 500 9.20 -10.45 20.80
C LEU A 500 9.63 -11.47 19.73
N SER A 501 10.22 -10.99 18.63
CA SER A 501 10.82 -11.80 17.56
C SER A 501 11.95 -11.03 16.90
N PRO A 502 13.13 -11.62 16.68
CA PRO A 502 14.24 -10.92 16.06
C PRO A 502 13.89 -10.52 14.62
N TYR A 503 14.09 -9.26 14.28
CA TYR A 503 13.92 -8.72 12.93
C TYR A 503 15.26 -8.14 12.48
N GLU A 504 15.91 -8.80 11.52
CA GLU A 504 17.16 -8.32 10.93
C GLU A 504 16.82 -7.30 9.83
N GLU A 505 16.92 -6.02 10.17
CA GLU A 505 16.85 -4.95 9.18
C GLU A 505 18.22 -4.74 8.53
N SER A 506 18.31 -4.83 7.21
CA SER A 506 19.54 -4.50 6.49
C SER A 506 19.89 -3.01 6.65
N ASP A 507 21.17 -2.68 6.71
CA ASP A 507 21.67 -1.30 6.88
C ASP A 507 21.07 -0.29 5.89
N GLY A 508 20.81 -0.71 4.64
CA GLY A 508 20.19 0.13 3.62
C GLY A 508 18.74 0.51 3.91
N HIS A 509 17.95 -0.40 4.49
CA HIS A 509 16.56 -0.12 4.91
C HIS A 509 16.54 0.78 6.14
N ARG A 510 17.46 0.57 7.09
CA ARG A 510 17.65 1.45 8.25
C ARG A 510 18.00 2.87 7.79
N GLN A 511 18.95 3.03 6.87
CA GLN A 511 19.34 4.33 6.32
C GLN A 511 18.19 5.02 5.56
N LEU A 512 17.40 4.27 4.79
CA LEU A 512 16.25 4.82 4.07
C LEU A 512 15.18 5.34 5.03
N ARG A 513 14.85 4.60 6.10
CA ARG A 513 13.93 5.08 7.15
C ARG A 513 14.46 6.32 7.84
N HIS A 514 15.75 6.35 8.15
CA HIS A 514 16.37 7.50 8.81
C HIS A 514 16.35 8.75 7.91
N TRP A 515 16.58 8.57 6.61
CA TRP A 515 16.49 9.64 5.64
C TRP A 515 15.05 10.15 5.48
N GLN A 516 14.07 9.26 5.41
CA GLN A 516 12.64 9.61 5.34
C GLN A 516 12.17 10.39 6.56
N ALA A 517 12.54 9.97 7.78
CA ALA A 517 12.19 10.69 9.00
C ALA A 517 12.75 12.13 8.96
N LYS A 518 14.01 12.28 8.55
CA LYS A 518 14.69 13.57 8.45
C LYS A 518 14.05 14.52 7.43
N GLU A 519 13.61 14.01 6.28
CA GLU A 519 12.88 14.79 5.26
C GLU A 519 11.52 15.30 5.79
N HIS A 520 10.88 14.55 6.68
CA HIS A 520 9.62 14.95 7.32
C HIS A 520 9.81 15.79 8.60
N GLY A 521 11.06 16.14 8.95
CA GLY A 521 11.37 16.91 10.15
C GLY A 521 11.23 16.13 11.45
N GLU A 522 11.16 14.79 11.37
CA GLU A 522 11.10 13.88 12.50
C GLU A 522 12.47 13.23 12.74
N GLU A 523 12.78 12.92 13.99
CA GLU A 523 14.02 12.22 14.33
C GLU A 523 13.81 10.72 14.14
N ALA A 524 14.73 10.08 13.42
CA ALA A 524 14.65 8.65 13.15
C ALA A 524 14.76 7.84 14.44
N VAL A 525 13.74 7.04 14.73
CA VAL A 525 13.73 6.19 15.92
C VAL A 525 14.50 4.90 15.61
N ASP A 526 15.66 4.75 16.25
CA ASP A 526 16.39 3.49 16.28
C ASP A 526 15.85 2.62 17.43
N PHE A 527 15.51 1.36 17.15
CA PHE A 527 14.89 0.46 18.12
C PHE A 527 15.81 0.22 19.33
N GLU A 528 17.10 0.00 19.10
CA GLU A 528 18.09 -0.23 20.15
C GLU A 528 18.20 1.00 21.07
N ALA A 529 18.20 2.21 20.50
CA ALA A 529 18.27 3.45 21.26
C ALA A 529 16.93 3.79 21.98
N ALA A 530 15.80 3.43 21.37
CA ALA A 530 14.47 3.67 21.91
C ALA A 530 14.06 2.65 22.99
N ALA A 531 14.47 1.39 22.85
CA ALA A 531 14.31 0.34 23.86
C ALA A 531 14.98 0.70 25.19
N LEU A 532 16.05 1.50 25.12
CA LEU A 532 16.74 2.02 26.30
C LEU A 532 16.05 3.25 26.91
N LYS A 533 15.09 3.87 26.22
CA LYS A 533 14.28 4.95 26.77
C LYS A 533 13.03 4.34 27.42
N SER A 534 12.98 4.38 28.75
CA SER A 534 11.74 4.07 29.46
C SER A 534 10.67 5.09 29.05
N VAL A 535 9.42 4.67 28.86
CA VAL A 535 8.27 5.58 28.73
C VAL A 535 7.60 5.67 30.11
N PRO A 536 8.07 6.56 31.01
CA PRO A 536 7.48 6.66 32.34
C PRO A 536 6.08 7.25 32.24
N LEU A 537 5.08 6.50 32.68
CA LEU A 537 3.72 7.01 32.80
C LEU A 537 3.49 7.51 34.22
N MET A 538 3.49 8.82 34.38
CA MET A 538 3.13 9.44 35.66
C MET A 538 1.62 9.58 35.75
N SER A 539 0.97 8.63 36.42
CA SER A 539 -0.46 8.66 36.73
C SER A 539 -0.63 8.95 38.23
N GLY A 540 -1.19 10.11 38.57
CA GLY A 540 -1.34 10.58 39.96
C GLY A 540 -2.40 9.83 40.77
N GLY A 541 -2.11 8.59 41.14
CA GLY A 541 -2.94 7.74 42.00
C GLY A 541 -2.16 7.11 43.17
N PRO A 542 -2.80 6.28 44.01
CA PRO A 542 -2.19 5.73 45.24
C PRO A 542 -1.08 4.69 45.02
N VAL A 543 -0.80 4.30 43.77
CA VAL A 543 0.20 3.30 43.39
C VAL A 543 1.42 4.02 42.80
N ALA A 544 2.60 3.46 43.04
CA ALA A 544 3.86 3.99 42.52
C ALA A 544 3.81 4.24 41.00
N PRO A 545 4.50 5.28 40.49
CA PRO A 545 4.53 5.59 39.07
C PRO A 545 5.08 4.42 38.26
N ILE A 546 4.43 4.10 37.15
CA ILE A 546 4.88 3.04 36.24
C ILE A 546 6.05 3.61 35.44
N THR A 547 7.26 3.15 35.78
CA THR A 547 8.48 3.58 35.11
C THR A 547 8.61 3.00 33.70
N ASP A 548 8.11 1.78 33.49
CA ASP A 548 8.11 1.08 32.21
C ASP A 548 6.92 0.10 32.17
N LEU A 549 6.19 0.06 31.05
CA LEU A 549 4.99 -0.78 30.90
C LEU A 549 5.32 -2.25 30.57
N TRP A 550 6.51 -2.52 30.03
CA TRP A 550 6.85 -3.83 29.47
C TRP A 550 7.98 -4.50 30.24
N HIS A 551 8.99 -3.74 30.67
CA HIS A 551 10.10 -4.27 31.44
C HIS A 551 9.85 -4.25 32.96
N VAL A 552 9.92 -5.44 33.57
CA VAL A 552 9.93 -5.60 35.03
C VAL A 552 11.38 -5.86 35.47
N PRO A 553 12.00 -4.98 36.29
CA PRO A 553 13.36 -5.17 36.75
C PRO A 553 13.54 -6.48 37.51
N ALA A 554 14.68 -7.16 37.33
CA ALA A 554 14.95 -8.48 37.91
C ALA A 554 14.76 -8.53 39.44
N TRP A 555 15.16 -7.49 40.17
CA TRP A 555 14.98 -7.38 41.62
C TRP A 555 13.51 -7.29 42.07
N ARG A 556 12.58 -6.94 41.15
CA ARG A 556 11.12 -6.93 41.37
C ARG A 556 10.41 -8.18 40.86
N ARG A 557 11.12 -9.13 40.25
CA ARG A 557 10.53 -10.40 39.73
C ARG A 557 10.28 -11.44 40.83
N ASN A 558 10.56 -11.13 42.09
CA ASN A 558 10.23 -12.01 43.21
C ASN A 558 8.71 -12.21 43.34
N ALA A 559 8.27 -13.46 43.45
CA ALA A 559 6.86 -13.83 43.49
C ALA A 559 6.08 -13.17 44.65
N ARG A 560 6.73 -12.81 45.76
CA ARG A 560 6.08 -12.05 46.86
C ARG A 560 5.84 -10.59 46.46
N ASP A 561 6.84 -9.96 45.87
CA ASP A 561 6.81 -8.53 45.51
C ASP A 561 5.91 -8.28 44.30
N LEU A 562 5.85 -9.24 43.37
CA LEU A 562 4.88 -9.23 42.26
C LEU A 562 3.43 -9.32 42.75
N ARG A 563 3.14 -10.20 43.72
CA ARG A 563 1.78 -10.31 44.31
C ARG A 563 1.35 -9.05 45.04
N MET A 564 2.27 -8.39 45.76
CA MET A 564 2.01 -7.10 46.39
C MET A 564 1.67 -6.02 45.35
N GLN A 565 2.45 -5.94 44.26
CA GLN A 565 2.21 -4.99 43.16
C GLN A 565 0.89 -5.26 42.42
N ILE A 566 0.57 -6.54 42.18
CA ILE A 566 -0.73 -6.93 41.63
C ILE A 566 -1.85 -6.44 42.56
N GLY A 567 -1.71 -6.65 43.87
CA GLY A 567 -2.67 -6.18 44.87
C GLY A 567 -2.89 -4.66 44.86
N GLU A 568 -1.82 -3.87 44.72
CA GLU A 568 -1.90 -2.41 44.62
C GLU A 568 -2.67 -1.95 43.37
N VAL A 569 -2.46 -2.62 42.23
CA VAL A 569 -3.20 -2.31 41.00
C VAL A 569 -4.66 -2.71 41.11
N VAL A 570 -4.95 -3.87 41.70
CA VAL A 570 -6.32 -4.34 41.95
C VAL A 570 -7.06 -3.41 42.91
N GLN A 571 -6.40 -2.92 43.96
CA GLN A 571 -6.95 -1.91 44.86
C GLN A 571 -7.38 -0.65 44.10
N ALA A 572 -6.52 -0.13 43.21
CA ALA A 572 -6.84 1.07 42.45
C ALA A 572 -8.03 0.88 41.48
N LEU A 573 -8.19 -0.32 40.92
CA LEU A 573 -9.35 -0.66 40.08
C LEU A 573 -10.62 -0.81 40.93
N ALA A 574 -10.52 -1.41 42.12
CA ALA A 574 -11.62 -1.58 43.06
C ALA A 574 -12.12 -0.24 43.62
N ASP A 575 -11.20 0.66 43.99
CA ASP A 575 -11.51 2.02 44.46
C ASP A 575 -12.31 2.81 43.41
N TRP A 576 -11.91 2.72 42.14
CA TRP A 576 -12.63 3.36 41.04
C TRP A 576 -14.01 2.73 40.79
N ALA A 577 -14.11 1.41 40.92
CA ALA A 577 -15.36 0.67 40.78
C ALA A 577 -16.34 0.87 41.95
N GLY A 578 -15.87 1.49 43.06
CA GLY A 578 -16.63 1.64 44.29
C GLY A 578 -16.80 0.33 45.07
N ILE A 579 -15.86 -0.60 44.90
CA ILE A 579 -15.82 -1.86 45.66
C ILE A 579 -14.96 -1.62 46.91
N GLU A 580 -15.55 -1.81 48.09
CA GLU A 580 -14.80 -1.72 49.35
C GLU A 580 -13.78 -2.86 49.46
N VAL A 581 -12.54 -2.51 49.76
CA VAL A 581 -11.43 -3.46 49.91
C VAL A 581 -10.87 -3.31 51.32
N SER A 582 -11.32 -4.15 52.25
CA SER A 582 -10.72 -4.24 53.58
C SER A 582 -10.62 -5.67 54.10
N GLY A 583 -9.53 -5.95 54.82
CA GLY A 583 -9.07 -7.30 55.14
C GLY A 583 -9.88 -8.10 56.16
N THR A 584 -11.11 -7.69 56.53
CA THR A 584 -11.86 -8.36 57.60
C THR A 584 -13.21 -8.94 57.19
N THR A 585 -13.84 -8.54 56.08
CA THR A 585 -15.05 -9.19 55.50
C THR A 585 -15.47 -8.43 54.24
N GLU A 586 -14.96 -8.75 53.04
CA GLU A 586 -15.39 -8.05 51.81
C GLU A 586 -14.96 -8.75 50.51
N THR A 587 -15.71 -8.43 49.46
CA THR A 587 -15.76 -8.97 48.09
C THR A 587 -14.41 -9.19 47.37
N ILE A 588 -13.35 -8.45 47.74
CA ILE A 588 -12.00 -8.64 47.18
C ILE A 588 -11.00 -8.74 48.33
N ARG A 589 -10.34 -9.89 48.47
CA ARG A 589 -9.29 -10.14 49.46
C ARG A 589 -7.91 -9.99 48.82
N LEU A 590 -7.18 -8.93 49.19
CA LEU A 590 -5.81 -8.69 48.71
C LEU A 590 -4.76 -9.45 49.54
N ASN A 591 -3.54 -9.53 48.99
CA ASN A 591 -2.37 -10.16 49.61
C ASN A 591 -2.53 -11.66 49.87
N ALA A 592 -3.26 -12.35 48.99
CA ALA A 592 -3.33 -13.81 49.01
C ALA A 592 -1.91 -14.40 48.85
N ARG A 593 -1.55 -15.37 49.70
CA ARG A 593 -0.23 -16.00 49.67
C ARG A 593 -0.06 -16.94 48.48
N GLU A 594 -1.16 -17.36 47.88
CA GLU A 594 -1.25 -18.29 46.76
C GLU A 594 -1.94 -17.62 45.56
N GLY A 595 -1.85 -18.22 44.37
CA GLY A 595 -2.43 -17.66 43.15
C GLY A 595 -1.81 -16.32 42.72
N LEU A 596 -2.66 -15.42 42.19
CA LEU A 596 -2.26 -14.12 41.63
C LEU A 596 -2.07 -13.01 42.68
N GLY A 597 -2.26 -13.29 43.98
CA GLY A 597 -2.10 -12.29 45.04
C GLY A 597 -3.39 -11.59 45.48
N TYR A 598 -4.53 -11.95 44.89
CA TYR A 598 -5.87 -11.56 45.33
C TYR A 598 -6.86 -12.72 45.19
N GLU A 599 -7.93 -12.71 45.99
CA GLU A 599 -9.07 -13.63 45.95
C GLU A 599 -10.36 -12.82 45.77
N LEU A 600 -11.32 -13.35 45.03
CA LEU A 600 -12.61 -12.72 44.77
C LEU A 600 -13.71 -13.52 45.46
N ASP A 601 -14.52 -12.85 46.27
CA ASP A 601 -15.77 -13.38 46.82
C ASP A 601 -16.96 -12.77 46.03
N PRO A 602 -18.16 -13.40 46.03
CA PRO A 602 -19.32 -12.91 45.28
C PRO A 602 -19.72 -11.48 45.68
N LEU A 603 -20.09 -10.64 44.70
CA LEU A 603 -20.64 -9.30 45.00
C LEU A 603 -21.92 -9.41 45.83
N GLY A 604 -22.10 -8.48 46.77
CA GLY A 604 -23.31 -8.36 47.58
C GLY A 604 -24.56 -7.96 46.77
N ASP A 605 -25.69 -7.78 47.45
CA ASP A 605 -26.97 -7.53 46.79
C ASP A 605 -27.02 -6.17 46.05
N ASN A 606 -27.27 -6.24 44.74
CA ASN A 606 -27.44 -5.11 43.79
C ASN A 606 -26.18 -4.25 43.53
N PRO A 607 -25.13 -4.82 42.91
CA PRO A 607 -23.91 -4.09 42.61
C PRO A 607 -24.07 -3.13 41.42
N GLY A 608 -23.38 -1.99 41.48
CA GLY A 608 -23.33 -1.04 40.36
C GLY A 608 -22.66 -1.62 39.11
N ARG A 609 -22.99 -1.11 37.92
CA ARG A 609 -22.48 -1.64 36.64
C ARG A 609 -20.95 -1.62 36.54
N ARG A 610 -20.28 -0.57 37.03
CA ARG A 610 -18.81 -0.50 37.11
C ARG A 610 -18.21 -1.62 37.97
N ALA A 611 -18.82 -1.90 39.12
CA ALA A 611 -18.38 -2.97 40.03
C ALA A 611 -18.54 -4.35 39.39
N GLN A 612 -19.65 -4.58 38.68
CA GLN A 612 -19.88 -5.83 37.94
C GLN A 612 -18.81 -6.07 36.87
N LEU A 613 -18.48 -5.04 36.06
CA LEU A 613 -17.51 -5.17 34.98
C LEU A 613 -16.08 -5.36 35.47
N ILE A 614 -15.66 -4.61 36.51
CA ILE A 614 -14.32 -4.74 37.08
C ILE A 614 -14.16 -6.06 37.82
N TRP A 615 -15.17 -6.52 38.55
CA TRP A 615 -15.13 -7.83 39.20
C TRP A 615 -15.05 -8.95 38.15
N GLN A 616 -15.84 -8.90 37.08
CA GLN A 616 -15.80 -9.90 36.02
C GLN A 616 -14.46 -9.88 35.26
N LEU A 617 -13.86 -8.71 35.06
CA LEU A 617 -12.51 -8.58 34.48
C LEU A 617 -11.47 -9.28 35.37
N LEU A 618 -11.50 -9.04 36.68
CA LEU A 618 -10.58 -9.66 37.64
C LEU A 618 -10.81 -11.18 37.75
N ALA A 619 -12.06 -11.63 37.75
CA ALA A 619 -12.40 -13.06 37.73
C ALA A 619 -11.87 -13.72 36.45
N GLY A 620 -12.07 -13.08 35.30
CA GLY A 620 -11.56 -13.55 34.02
C GLY A 620 -10.03 -13.69 33.98
N LEU A 621 -9.30 -12.82 34.67
CA LEU A 621 -7.83 -12.94 34.81
C LEU A 621 -7.41 -14.13 35.69
N GLN A 622 -8.24 -14.58 36.62
CA GLN A 622 -8.05 -15.82 37.39
C GLN A 622 -8.47 -17.07 36.60
N GLY A 623 -9.19 -16.90 35.49
CA GLY A 623 -9.76 -17.99 34.71
C GLY A 623 -11.15 -18.44 35.18
N ASP A 624 -11.75 -17.69 36.10
CA ASP A 624 -13.11 -17.89 36.60
C ASP A 624 -14.07 -16.91 35.94
N ILE A 625 -15.31 -17.34 35.68
CA ILE A 625 -16.34 -16.51 35.06
C ILE A 625 -17.64 -16.77 35.82
N ASP A 626 -18.26 -15.72 36.34
CA ASP A 626 -19.62 -15.83 36.84
C ASP A 626 -20.59 -15.66 35.67
N PRO A 627 -21.39 -16.70 35.32
CA PRO A 627 -22.37 -16.62 34.24
C PRO A 627 -23.55 -15.68 34.54
N MET A 628 -23.72 -15.23 35.78
CA MET A 628 -24.73 -14.23 36.16
C MET A 628 -24.28 -12.78 35.89
N LEU A 629 -23.00 -12.57 35.59
CA LEU A 629 -22.40 -11.28 35.25
C LEU A 629 -22.04 -11.19 33.75
N PRO A 630 -21.88 -9.97 33.18
CA PRO A 630 -21.67 -9.80 31.74
C PRO A 630 -20.34 -10.44 31.27
N ALA A 631 -20.41 -11.60 30.60
CA ALA A 631 -19.23 -12.40 30.23
C ALA A 631 -18.80 -12.27 28.75
N GLU A 632 -19.55 -11.54 27.92
CA GLU A 632 -19.32 -11.48 26.47
C GLU A 632 -18.34 -10.37 26.04
N ILE A 633 -17.91 -10.43 24.78
CA ILE A 633 -16.98 -9.52 24.05
C ILE A 633 -17.26 -8.02 24.30
N SER A 634 -18.48 -7.67 24.71
CA SER A 634 -18.92 -6.34 25.14
C SER A 634 -18.26 -5.83 26.43
N LEU A 635 -17.73 -6.69 27.32
CA LEU A 635 -17.10 -6.29 28.59
C LEU A 635 -15.93 -5.31 28.36
N PHE A 636 -14.98 -5.71 27.50
CA PHE A 636 -13.82 -4.88 27.19
C PHE A 636 -14.21 -3.67 26.34
N GLY A 637 -15.21 -3.82 25.46
CA GLY A 637 -15.74 -2.72 24.66
C GLY A 637 -16.37 -1.59 25.50
N GLU A 638 -17.10 -1.94 26.55
CA GLU A 638 -17.68 -0.98 27.51
C GLU A 638 -16.60 -0.32 28.38
N LEU A 639 -15.62 -1.08 28.86
CA LEU A 639 -14.51 -0.54 29.67
C LEU A 639 -13.57 0.35 28.85
N VAL A 640 -13.42 0.11 27.54
CA VAL A 640 -12.62 0.94 26.61
C VAL A 640 -13.42 2.12 26.05
N GLY A 641 -14.76 2.08 26.15
CA GLY A 641 -15.64 3.06 25.54
C GLY A 641 -15.78 2.92 24.02
N SER A 642 -15.42 1.78 23.44
CA SER A 642 -15.65 1.47 22.01
C SER A 642 -17.07 0.94 21.75
N HIS A 643 -17.80 0.60 22.81
CA HIS A 643 -19.19 0.17 22.76
C HIS A 643 -19.94 0.63 24.03
N GLY A 644 -21.19 1.06 23.91
CA GLY A 644 -22.01 1.57 25.02
C GLY A 644 -22.07 3.11 25.07
N ALA A 645 -23.26 3.65 25.33
CA ALA A 645 -23.50 5.10 25.37
C ALA A 645 -23.15 5.75 26.72
N ASP A 646 -22.75 4.95 27.71
CA ASP A 646 -22.55 5.37 29.09
C ASP A 646 -21.07 5.66 29.36
N SER A 647 -20.66 6.92 29.16
CA SER A 647 -19.28 7.37 29.36
C SER A 647 -18.79 7.19 30.79
N ASP A 648 -19.72 7.04 31.74
CA ASP A 648 -19.39 6.81 33.13
C ASP A 648 -18.72 5.45 33.33
N VAL A 649 -18.91 4.47 32.46
CA VAL A 649 -18.36 3.12 32.65
C VAL A 649 -16.99 2.93 31.97
N CYS A 650 -16.53 3.92 31.21
CA CYS A 650 -15.24 3.91 30.53
C CYS A 650 -14.07 4.11 31.51
N LEU A 651 -13.02 3.29 31.38
CA LEU A 651 -11.81 3.40 32.17
C LEU A 651 -11.04 4.67 31.79
N PRO A 652 -10.67 5.52 32.76
CA PRO A 652 -9.69 6.57 32.53
C PRO A 652 -8.37 6.00 32.02
N ASP A 653 -7.68 6.70 31.11
CA ASP A 653 -6.43 6.24 30.49
C ASP A 653 -5.39 5.74 31.50
N GLY A 654 -5.26 6.44 32.64
CA GLY A 654 -4.34 6.04 33.72
C GLY A 654 -4.66 4.69 34.37
N LEU A 655 -5.94 4.33 34.48
CA LEU A 655 -6.39 3.02 34.97
C LEU A 655 -6.36 1.97 33.85
N PHE A 656 -6.66 2.35 32.62
CA PHE A 656 -6.58 1.48 31.46
C PHE A 656 -5.15 0.95 31.25
N ILE A 657 -4.14 1.83 31.33
CA ILE A 657 -2.72 1.43 31.23
C ILE A 657 -2.33 0.50 32.39
N ARG A 658 -2.90 0.70 33.58
CA ARG A 658 -2.67 -0.18 34.73
C ARG A 658 -3.25 -1.58 34.52
N VAL A 659 -4.32 -1.74 33.72
CA VAL A 659 -4.81 -3.08 33.33
C VAL A 659 -3.77 -3.81 32.47
N PHE A 660 -3.15 -3.14 31.49
CA PHE A 660 -2.05 -3.76 30.74
C PHE A 660 -0.86 -4.09 31.64
N TRP A 661 -0.50 -3.20 32.55
CA TRP A 661 0.55 -3.47 33.53
C TRP A 661 0.23 -4.67 34.42
N LEU A 662 -1.02 -4.78 34.90
CA LEU A 662 -1.52 -5.93 35.66
C LEU A 662 -1.35 -7.23 34.87
N THR A 663 -1.73 -7.25 33.58
CA THR A 663 -1.54 -8.44 32.74
C THR A 663 -0.07 -8.81 32.57
N ARG A 664 0.83 -7.83 32.47
CA ARG A 664 2.27 -8.06 32.39
C ARG A 664 2.81 -8.65 33.69
N LEU A 665 2.46 -8.07 34.84
CA LEU A 665 2.85 -8.59 36.16
C LEU A 665 2.37 -10.03 36.38
N ILE A 666 1.12 -10.35 35.98
CA ILE A 666 0.57 -11.71 36.06
C ILE A 666 1.38 -12.69 35.20
N ARG A 667 1.72 -12.31 33.96
CA ARG A 667 2.52 -13.16 33.08
C ARG A 667 3.92 -13.42 33.64
N VAL A 668 4.60 -12.39 34.11
CA VAL A 668 5.93 -12.50 34.73
C VAL A 668 5.88 -13.36 36.00
N LEU A 669 4.83 -13.21 36.82
CA LEU A 669 4.62 -14.06 38.00
C LEU A 669 4.43 -15.53 37.60
N ARG A 670 3.68 -15.83 36.52
CA ARG A 670 3.48 -17.21 36.04
C ARG A 670 4.74 -17.81 35.43
N GLU A 671 5.52 -17.04 34.69
CA GLU A 671 6.81 -17.46 34.14
C GLU A 671 7.80 -17.80 35.28
N GLY A 672 7.92 -16.91 36.28
CA GLY A 672 8.80 -17.14 37.44
C GLY A 672 8.34 -18.28 38.37
N LEU A 673 7.03 -18.57 38.44
CA LEU A 673 6.51 -19.75 39.15
C LEU A 673 6.76 -21.05 38.39
N ALA A 674 6.81 -21.03 37.04
CA ALA A 674 7.11 -22.20 36.21
C ALA A 674 8.60 -22.58 36.21
N GLU A 675 9.50 -21.61 36.34
CA GLU A 675 10.95 -21.85 36.48
C GLU A 675 11.33 -22.33 37.90
N GLY A 676 10.48 -22.07 38.90
CA GLY A 676 10.70 -22.43 40.30
C GLY A 676 10.29 -23.85 40.71
N ASP A 677 9.83 -24.69 39.77
CA ASP A 677 9.42 -26.08 40.02
C ASP A 677 10.41 -27.07 39.36
N PRO A 678 11.62 -27.28 39.92
CA PRO A 678 12.45 -28.42 39.55
C PRO A 678 11.85 -29.70 40.14
N GLN A 679 11.61 -30.71 39.30
CA GLN A 679 11.48 -32.09 39.75
C GLN A 679 12.72 -32.56 40.53
#